data_AF-A0A8T6HYE3-F1
#
_entry.id   AF-A0A8T6HYE3-F1
#
_cell.length_a   1.000
_cell.length_b   1.000
_cell.length_c   1.000
_cell.angle_alpha   90.00
_cell.angle_beta   90.00
_cell.angle_gamma   90.00
#
_symmetry.space_group_name_H-M   'P 1'
#
loop_
_entity.id
_entity.type
_entity.pdbx_description
1 polymer ?
#
loop_
_entity_poly.entity_id
_entity_poly.type
_entity_poly.pdbx_seq_one_letter_code
_entity_poly.pdbx_strand_id
1 'polypeptide(L)'
;MTRHGYDGHGRLSSATHPSGAAVTYAYNPRGYLESVSSGATTLVRRRSADAWGNTTGAAYGNGVGTVRGFDAATGRLESVRTTRGTGAAAAVLQSNAYAWRSDGSLHSRAGAQTETFAYDHLNRLTEARTELAADRVLSYAYSARGDLESKTDSASAGRSATAYGYDRTDRRLDSVTVGGAAWTLHHDDAGHVTRYERPGDDRFVSWDGRGLATEVRLASSATATSTARDAFAYGPDGARRHRRSEWSGKTEDTYYAGAYEKTYRADGSVVERTRLGAAVHVRTTPAGGGAASSSWEYPHRDHLGSVESVTDSAGAELVVLAHDPYGDRRRPDWTGRLTAASSTALLAAQGRRASRGFTGHEHLDRTGLVHMNGRVYDPLLGRFLSPDPVVSGPAGSQGWALYGYVGNNPLSRTDPTGMVVAGSCGAPGSNCVNFAGGGPPGGGARTVTVSSLQRVFGVQVLRTLTAGLAWGRDGRVTVGYGWRTRVRPFGGLVRTVRHLVVADESPADEPVEPNWTERDRTSAELARQVYHDDDGGLLGSLGIEYDPDDGFAAALYERDGQYYLAFRGSEDELADWKTNGAQALGLRASQYEQAIRLAQRVLELTGRDLTVVGHSLGGGLASAVSSATGVRAVTFNAAGLSSAYGPGRYGLIRAHHIRGDFLSGLQDAPTWIMGFDLPSAAGRRIPHDSRSGGSGLHRHSIDRFLEFP
;
A
#
# COMPACT_ATOMS: atom_id res chain seq x y z
N MET A 1 -10.39 -18.46 18.45
CA MET A 1 -9.79 -18.85 17.17
C MET A 1 -10.82 -18.65 16.07
N THR A 2 -10.42 -18.18 14.88
CA THR A 2 -11.31 -18.11 13.72
C THR A 2 -11.32 -19.46 13.01
N ARG A 3 -12.49 -19.97 12.65
CA ARG A 3 -12.63 -21.20 11.85
C ARG A 3 -13.10 -20.83 10.45
N HIS A 4 -12.46 -21.38 9.42
CA HIS A 4 -12.81 -21.15 8.03
C HIS A 4 -13.39 -22.41 7.39
N GLY A 5 -14.35 -22.24 6.49
CA GLY A 5 -14.86 -23.26 5.58
C GLY A 5 -14.56 -22.87 4.14
N TYR A 6 -14.43 -23.87 3.27
CA TYR A 6 -14.08 -23.68 1.87
C TYR A 6 -15.03 -24.47 0.96
N ASP A 7 -15.24 -23.98 -0.26
CA ASP A 7 -16.02 -24.69 -1.27
C ASP A 7 -15.16 -25.70 -2.07
N GLY A 8 -15.78 -26.41 -3.02
CA GLY A 8 -15.08 -27.39 -3.87
C GLY A 8 -14.00 -26.79 -4.79
N HIS A 9 -13.90 -25.47 -4.89
CA HIS A 9 -12.87 -24.73 -5.62
C HIS A 9 -11.82 -24.11 -4.69
N GLY A 10 -11.84 -24.49 -3.40
CA GLY A 10 -10.93 -23.94 -2.39
C GLY A 10 -11.23 -22.49 -2.00
N ARG A 11 -12.33 -21.88 -2.44
CA ARG A 11 -12.63 -20.49 -2.07
C ARG A 11 -13.24 -20.44 -0.69
N LEU A 12 -13.01 -19.35 0.04
CA LEU A 12 -13.59 -19.16 1.38
C LEU A 12 -15.12 -19.21 1.26
N SER A 13 -15.77 -20.20 1.87
CA SER A 13 -17.24 -20.35 1.84
C SER A 13 -17.87 -19.93 3.16
N SER A 14 -17.13 -20.02 4.28
CA SER A 14 -17.58 -19.54 5.57
C SER A 14 -16.43 -19.12 6.49
N ALA A 15 -16.73 -18.23 7.45
CA ALA A 15 -15.82 -17.89 8.53
C ALA A 15 -16.60 -17.70 9.84
N THR A 16 -16.13 -18.31 10.92
CA THR A 16 -16.66 -18.14 12.26
C THR A 16 -15.60 -17.49 13.13
N HIS A 17 -15.91 -16.29 13.64
CA HIS A 17 -14.97 -15.45 14.36
C HIS A 17 -15.10 -15.59 15.89
N PRO A 18 -14.09 -15.19 16.67
CA PRO A 18 -14.12 -15.27 18.14
C PRO A 18 -15.31 -14.55 18.81
N SER A 19 -15.88 -13.52 18.16
CA SER A 19 -17.07 -12.82 18.64
C SER A 19 -18.36 -13.65 18.59
N GLY A 20 -18.34 -14.78 17.89
CA GLY A 20 -19.51 -15.58 17.53
C GLY A 20 -20.10 -15.20 16.16
N ALA A 21 -19.58 -14.17 15.49
CA ALA A 21 -20.00 -13.85 14.11
C ALA A 21 -19.66 -15.01 13.17
N ALA A 22 -20.69 -15.61 12.58
CA ALA A 22 -20.55 -16.60 11.52
C ALA A 22 -21.02 -15.98 10.21
N VAL A 23 -20.16 -15.96 9.21
CA VAL A 23 -20.46 -15.44 7.88
C VAL A 23 -20.27 -16.49 6.80
N THR A 24 -21.07 -16.37 5.75
CA THR A 24 -20.99 -17.17 4.53
C THR A 24 -20.72 -16.28 3.33
N TYR A 25 -19.96 -16.81 2.38
CA TYR A 25 -19.52 -16.13 1.18
C TYR A 25 -20.13 -16.85 -0.02
N ALA A 26 -20.83 -16.12 -0.87
CA ALA A 26 -21.43 -16.66 -2.08
C ALA A 26 -20.78 -16.03 -3.31
N TYR A 27 -20.48 -16.86 -4.30
CA TYR A 27 -19.79 -16.47 -5.54
C TYR A 27 -20.70 -16.69 -6.73
N ASN A 28 -20.57 -15.83 -7.74
CA ASN A 28 -21.29 -16.00 -9.00
C ASN A 28 -20.66 -17.14 -9.84
N PRO A 29 -21.29 -17.57 -10.96
CA PRO A 29 -20.76 -18.64 -11.80
C PRO A 29 -19.36 -18.37 -12.40
N ARG A 30 -18.91 -17.12 -12.43
CA ARG A 30 -17.57 -16.72 -12.89
C ARG A 30 -16.54 -16.71 -11.76
N GLY A 31 -16.97 -16.96 -10.53
CA GLY A 31 -16.12 -17.06 -9.35
C GLY A 31 -15.83 -15.77 -8.60
N TYR A 32 -16.48 -14.66 -8.97
CA TYR A 32 -16.40 -13.42 -8.22
C TYR A 32 -17.32 -13.47 -7.00
N LEU A 33 -16.86 -12.94 -5.86
CA LEU A 33 -17.68 -12.84 -4.67
C LEU A 33 -18.88 -11.91 -4.93
N GLU A 34 -20.08 -12.45 -4.69
CA GLU A 34 -21.35 -11.82 -5.00
C GLU A 34 -22.04 -11.31 -3.73
N SER A 35 -21.97 -12.04 -2.62
CA SER A 35 -22.54 -11.59 -1.36
C SER A 35 -21.86 -12.19 -0.14
N VAL A 36 -21.92 -11.46 0.97
CA VAL A 36 -21.56 -11.94 2.30
C VAL A 36 -22.80 -11.85 3.19
N SER A 37 -23.07 -12.93 3.91
CA SER A 37 -24.25 -13.06 4.76
C SER A 37 -23.88 -13.57 6.14
N SER A 38 -24.70 -13.26 7.15
CA SER A 38 -24.66 -13.88 8.46
C SER A 38 -26.04 -14.47 8.77
N GLY A 39 -26.14 -15.80 8.77
CA GLY A 39 -27.43 -16.50 8.78
C GLY A 39 -28.30 -16.07 7.60
N ALA A 40 -29.54 -15.66 7.88
CA ALA A 40 -30.47 -15.13 6.87
C ALA A 40 -30.20 -13.67 6.47
N THR A 41 -29.34 -12.95 7.21
CA THR A 41 -29.07 -11.53 6.95
C THR A 41 -27.98 -11.40 5.89
N THR A 42 -28.31 -10.85 4.72
CA THR A 42 -27.27 -10.44 3.76
C THR A 42 -26.61 -9.17 4.29
N LEU A 43 -25.32 -9.22 4.61
CA LEU A 43 -24.57 -8.05 5.07
C LEU A 43 -24.25 -7.13 3.90
N VAL A 44 -23.87 -7.73 2.77
CA VAL A 44 -23.56 -6.99 1.56
C VAL A 44 -23.77 -7.85 0.31
N ARG A 45 -24.25 -7.24 -0.77
CA ARG A 45 -24.45 -7.89 -2.08
C ARG A 45 -24.02 -6.99 -3.22
N ARG A 46 -23.30 -7.58 -4.17
CA ARG A 46 -22.93 -6.94 -5.44
C ARG A 46 -24.17 -6.82 -6.30
N ARG A 47 -24.49 -5.62 -6.76
CA ARG A 47 -25.60 -5.38 -7.69
C ARG A 47 -25.14 -5.36 -9.13
N SER A 48 -23.96 -4.80 -9.37
CA SER A 48 -23.46 -4.60 -10.73
C SER A 48 -21.94 -4.51 -10.79
N ALA A 49 -21.43 -4.66 -12.01
CA ALA A 49 -20.01 -4.65 -12.35
C ALA A 49 -19.80 -3.92 -13.67
N ASP A 50 -18.62 -3.32 -13.87
CA ASP A 50 -18.17 -2.93 -15.22
C ASP A 50 -17.36 -4.06 -15.88
N ALA A 51 -16.88 -3.83 -17.11
CA ALA A 51 -16.08 -4.79 -17.87
C ALA A 51 -14.69 -5.05 -17.25
N TRP A 52 -14.18 -4.13 -16.43
CA TRP A 52 -12.93 -4.27 -15.69
C TRP A 52 -13.10 -5.13 -14.42
N GLY A 53 -14.35 -5.48 -14.08
CA GLY A 53 -14.66 -6.20 -12.86
C GLY A 53 -14.76 -5.29 -11.64
N ASN A 54 -14.69 -3.97 -11.80
CA ASN A 54 -14.98 -3.02 -10.72
C ASN A 54 -16.45 -3.15 -10.32
N THR A 55 -16.78 -2.77 -9.09
CA THR A 55 -18.16 -2.80 -8.63
C THR A 55 -18.80 -1.44 -8.72
N THR A 56 -19.73 -1.33 -9.67
CA THR A 56 -20.52 -0.12 -9.93
C THR A 56 -21.72 -0.01 -9.00
N GLY A 57 -22.12 -1.09 -8.33
CA GLY A 57 -23.30 -1.10 -7.46
C GLY A 57 -23.20 -2.11 -6.33
N ALA A 58 -23.52 -1.66 -5.11
CA ALA A 58 -23.46 -2.42 -3.87
C ALA A 58 -24.73 -2.16 -3.03
N ALA A 59 -25.29 -3.20 -2.42
CA ALA A 59 -26.38 -3.08 -1.46
C ALA A 59 -25.98 -3.69 -0.12
N TYR A 60 -26.19 -2.95 0.96
CA TYR A 60 -25.89 -3.36 2.32
C TYR A 60 -27.14 -3.89 3.02
N GLY A 61 -26.95 -4.72 4.04
CA GLY A 61 -28.03 -5.38 4.80
C GLY A 61 -28.96 -4.44 5.55
N ASN A 62 -28.55 -3.19 5.73
CA ASN A 62 -29.29 -2.15 6.44
C ASN A 62 -30.10 -1.21 5.52
N GLY A 63 -30.30 -1.59 4.25
CA GLY A 63 -31.06 -0.79 3.28
C GLY A 63 -30.30 0.41 2.70
N VAL A 64 -29.00 0.55 3.01
CA VAL A 64 -28.10 1.48 2.33
C VAL A 64 -27.58 0.85 1.04
N GLY A 65 -27.38 1.66 0.01
CA GLY A 65 -26.73 1.24 -1.24
C GLY A 65 -25.66 2.24 -1.66
N THR A 66 -24.63 1.74 -2.34
CA THR A 66 -23.58 2.56 -2.95
C THR A 66 -23.52 2.30 -4.45
N VAL A 67 -23.50 3.37 -5.23
CA VAL A 67 -23.23 3.36 -6.67
C VAL A 67 -21.87 4.01 -6.90
N ARG A 68 -21.09 3.46 -7.83
CA ARG A 68 -19.78 3.98 -8.22
C ARG A 68 -19.71 4.12 -9.74
N GLY A 69 -19.21 5.27 -10.18
CA GLY A 69 -18.85 5.52 -11.57
C GLY A 69 -17.34 5.35 -11.76
N PHE A 70 -16.96 4.76 -12.88
CA PHE A 70 -15.56 4.58 -13.27
C PHE A 70 -15.37 5.05 -14.70
N ASP A 71 -14.21 5.64 -14.97
CA ASP A 71 -13.79 5.96 -16.31
C ASP A 71 -13.57 4.66 -17.10
N ALA A 72 -14.23 4.52 -18.25
CA ALA A 72 -14.25 3.26 -19.00
C ALA A 72 -12.87 2.90 -19.60
N ALA A 73 -12.01 3.89 -19.85
CA ALA A 73 -10.70 3.69 -20.49
C ALA A 73 -9.59 3.37 -19.48
N THR A 74 -9.65 3.94 -18.29
CA THR A 74 -8.59 3.88 -17.27
C THR A 74 -8.98 3.08 -16.04
N GLY A 75 -10.26 2.78 -15.84
CA GLY A 75 -10.79 2.09 -14.66
C GLY A 75 -10.72 2.93 -13.38
N ARG A 76 -10.46 4.23 -13.46
CA ARG A 76 -10.35 5.11 -12.28
C ARG A 76 -11.73 5.49 -11.75
N LEU A 77 -11.84 5.58 -10.44
CA LEU A 77 -13.08 5.93 -9.75
C LEU A 77 -13.42 7.41 -9.98
N GLU A 78 -14.53 7.69 -10.63
CA GLU A 78 -15.01 9.06 -10.91
C GLU A 78 -16.10 9.51 -9.94
N SER A 79 -16.84 8.58 -9.34
CA SER A 79 -17.87 8.94 -8.37
C SER A 79 -18.17 7.84 -7.37
N VAL A 80 -18.56 8.24 -6.17
CA VAL A 80 -19.13 7.38 -5.12
C VAL A 80 -20.37 8.06 -4.58
N ARG A 81 -21.52 7.41 -4.70
CA ARG A 81 -22.77 7.89 -4.13
C ARG A 81 -23.38 6.82 -3.24
N THR A 82 -23.56 7.14 -1.97
CA THR A 82 -24.14 6.26 -0.96
C THR A 82 -25.45 6.85 -0.45
N THR A 83 -26.53 6.08 -0.52
CA THR A 83 -27.88 6.53 -0.15
C THR A 83 -28.60 5.52 0.72
N ARG A 84 -29.42 6.01 1.65
CA ARG A 84 -30.42 5.20 2.35
C ARG A 84 -31.78 5.35 1.67
N GLY A 85 -32.38 4.24 1.27
CA GLY A 85 -33.62 4.24 0.47
C GLY A 85 -33.37 4.35 -1.03
N THR A 86 -34.44 4.52 -1.81
CA THR A 86 -34.41 4.53 -3.28
C THR A 86 -35.16 5.74 -3.84
N GLY A 87 -34.85 6.11 -5.08
CA GLY A 87 -35.51 7.22 -5.78
C GLY A 87 -35.09 8.61 -5.26
N ALA A 88 -35.86 9.63 -5.64
CA ALA A 88 -35.54 11.04 -5.33
C ALA A 88 -35.62 11.39 -3.83
N ALA A 89 -36.35 10.61 -3.04
CA ALA A 89 -36.48 10.79 -1.60
C ALA A 89 -35.36 10.10 -0.79
N ALA A 90 -34.41 9.43 -1.44
CA ALA A 90 -33.34 8.73 -0.76
C ALA A 90 -32.42 9.72 -0.02
N ALA A 91 -32.15 9.43 1.26
CA ALA A 91 -31.22 10.24 2.05
C ALA A 91 -29.79 10.00 1.55
N VAL A 92 -29.09 11.07 1.18
CA VAL A 92 -27.71 11.02 0.70
C VAL A 92 -26.77 11.04 1.90
N LEU A 93 -26.00 9.96 2.06
CA LEU A 93 -25.00 9.83 3.12
C LEU A 93 -23.60 10.21 2.63
N GLN A 94 -23.35 10.01 1.33
CA GLN A 94 -22.10 10.31 0.67
C GLN A 94 -22.36 10.59 -0.81
N SER A 95 -21.70 11.59 -1.39
CA SER A 95 -21.83 11.90 -2.81
C SER A 95 -20.58 12.58 -3.31
N ASN A 96 -19.55 11.81 -3.59
CA ASN A 96 -18.26 12.30 -4.04
C ASN A 96 -18.12 12.13 -5.56
N ALA A 97 -17.57 13.14 -6.22
CA ALA A 97 -17.11 13.08 -7.60
C ALA A 97 -15.62 13.42 -7.65
N TYR A 98 -14.88 12.79 -8.57
CA TYR A 98 -13.43 12.88 -8.67
C TYR A 98 -13.04 13.12 -10.12
N ALA A 99 -12.16 14.10 -10.36
CA ALA A 99 -11.50 14.26 -11.64
C ALA A 99 -10.02 13.96 -11.48
N TRP A 100 -9.44 13.26 -12.46
CA TRP A 100 -8.05 12.81 -12.42
C TRP A 100 -7.24 13.47 -13.52
N ARG A 101 -5.98 13.80 -13.22
CA ARG A 101 -4.98 14.13 -14.24
C ARG A 101 -4.58 12.86 -14.98
N SER A 102 -4.08 12.97 -16.21
CA SER A 102 -3.63 11.81 -16.99
C SER A 102 -2.58 10.96 -16.26
N ASP A 103 -1.72 11.59 -15.45
CA ASP A 103 -0.65 10.95 -14.69
C ASP A 103 -1.10 10.15 -13.45
N GLY A 104 -2.38 10.20 -13.07
CA GLY A 104 -2.90 9.49 -11.90
C GLY A 104 -3.12 10.35 -10.67
N SER A 105 -2.71 11.62 -10.68
CA SER A 105 -2.96 12.51 -9.55
C SER A 105 -4.39 13.02 -9.54
N LEU A 106 -5.02 13.09 -8.36
CA LEU A 106 -6.36 13.64 -8.21
C LEU A 106 -6.37 15.13 -8.54
N HIS A 107 -7.09 15.56 -9.58
CA HIS A 107 -7.17 16.96 -9.96
C HIS A 107 -8.16 17.75 -9.11
N SER A 108 -9.34 17.17 -8.87
CA SER A 108 -10.38 17.78 -8.05
C SER A 108 -11.27 16.73 -7.42
N ARG A 109 -11.96 17.12 -6.35
CA ARG A 109 -13.09 16.37 -5.81
C ARG A 109 -14.25 17.29 -5.50
N ALA A 110 -15.48 16.82 -5.70
CA ALA A 110 -16.68 17.49 -5.25
C ALA A 110 -17.45 16.59 -4.28
N GLY A 111 -17.97 17.14 -3.20
CA GLY A 111 -18.71 16.43 -2.17
C GLY A 111 -19.55 17.40 -1.36
N ALA A 112 -19.22 17.58 -0.08
CA ALA A 112 -19.82 18.65 0.72
C ALA A 112 -19.44 20.06 0.22
N GLN A 113 -18.25 20.18 -0.40
CA GLN A 113 -17.79 21.34 -1.15
C GLN A 113 -17.03 20.87 -2.40
N THR A 114 -16.58 21.80 -3.23
CA THR A 114 -15.63 21.51 -4.31
C THR A 114 -14.21 21.81 -3.85
N GLU A 115 -13.28 20.90 -4.14
CA GLU A 115 -11.86 21.10 -3.94
C GLU A 115 -11.08 20.88 -5.22
N THR A 116 -10.11 21.76 -5.48
CA THR A 116 -9.15 21.63 -6.58
C THR A 116 -7.74 21.51 -6.03
N PHE A 117 -6.91 20.72 -6.71
CA PHE A 117 -5.56 20.37 -6.25
C PHE A 117 -4.51 20.75 -7.28
N ALA A 118 -3.44 21.39 -6.80
CA ALA A 118 -2.25 21.70 -7.59
C ALA A 118 -1.07 20.83 -7.15
N TYR A 119 -0.20 20.53 -8.10
CA TYR A 119 0.97 19.71 -7.90
C TYR A 119 2.19 20.37 -8.54
N ASP A 120 3.38 20.10 -8.00
CA ASP A 120 4.62 20.43 -8.69
C ASP A 120 4.98 19.39 -9.77
N HIS A 121 6.11 19.61 -10.44
CA HIS A 121 6.61 18.74 -11.52
C HIS A 121 7.06 17.34 -11.05
N LEU A 122 7.12 17.10 -9.72
CA LEU A 122 7.40 15.79 -9.12
C LEU A 122 6.11 15.13 -8.60
N ASN A 123 4.94 15.68 -8.94
CA ASN A 123 3.62 15.23 -8.51
C ASN A 123 3.41 15.27 -6.99
N ARG A 124 4.03 16.24 -6.33
CA ARG A 124 3.80 16.54 -4.90
C ARG A 124 2.72 17.60 -4.76
N LEU A 125 1.80 17.42 -3.82
CA LEU A 125 0.66 18.31 -3.61
C LEU A 125 1.14 19.69 -3.14
N THR A 126 0.98 20.75 -3.92
CA THR A 126 1.39 22.11 -3.51
C THR A 126 0.24 22.95 -2.99
N GLU A 127 -0.99 22.69 -3.46
CA GLU A 127 -2.18 23.42 -3.03
C GLU A 127 -3.40 22.48 -2.97
N ALA A 128 -4.22 22.65 -1.93
CA ALA A 128 -5.59 22.17 -1.89
C ALA A 128 -6.51 23.36 -1.61
N ARG A 129 -7.34 23.73 -2.58
CA ARG A 129 -8.28 24.85 -2.51
C ARG A 129 -9.69 24.33 -2.34
N THR A 130 -10.34 24.72 -1.25
CA THR A 130 -11.77 24.49 -1.01
C THR A 130 -12.56 25.73 -1.44
N GLU A 131 -13.46 25.57 -2.40
CA GLU A 131 -14.36 26.63 -2.88
C GLU A 131 -15.39 26.95 -1.78
N LEU A 132 -15.38 28.20 -1.32
CA LEU A 132 -16.27 28.72 -0.29
C LEU A 132 -16.65 30.17 -0.65
N ALA A 133 -17.49 30.84 0.14
CA ALA A 133 -17.74 32.27 -0.04
C ALA A 133 -16.45 33.11 0.00
N ALA A 134 -15.49 32.67 0.82
CA ALA A 134 -14.09 33.04 0.73
C ALA A 134 -13.27 31.75 0.71
N ASP A 135 -12.64 31.47 -0.44
CA ASP A 135 -11.86 30.25 -0.64
C ASP A 135 -10.89 29.99 0.53
N ARG A 136 -10.87 28.73 0.95
CA ARG A 136 -9.86 28.25 1.90
C ARG A 136 -8.78 27.51 1.14
N VAL A 137 -7.52 27.85 1.40
CA VAL A 137 -6.37 27.31 0.69
C VAL A 137 -5.42 26.69 1.70
N LEU A 138 -5.16 25.40 1.54
CA LEU A 138 -4.03 24.72 2.17
C LEU A 138 -2.85 24.75 1.20
N SER A 139 -1.69 25.21 1.66
CA SER A 139 -0.48 25.28 0.83
C SER A 139 0.65 24.49 1.46
N TYR A 140 1.45 23.85 0.59
CA TYR A 140 2.54 22.98 1.00
C TYR A 140 3.82 23.36 0.24
N ALA A 141 4.93 23.43 0.96
CA ALA A 141 6.25 23.66 0.38
C ALA A 141 7.17 22.49 0.72
N TYR A 142 8.14 22.22 -0.16
CA TYR A 142 9.02 21.07 -0.03
C TYR A 142 10.45 21.42 -0.38
N SER A 143 11.38 20.78 0.32
CA SER A 143 12.79 20.76 -0.04
C SER A 143 13.01 20.04 -1.37
N ALA A 144 14.20 20.22 -1.96
CA ALA A 144 14.61 19.48 -3.15
C ALA A 144 14.66 17.94 -2.96
N ARG A 145 14.73 17.47 -1.71
CA ARG A 145 14.69 16.04 -1.34
C ARG A 145 13.31 15.52 -1.00
N GLY A 146 12.29 16.38 -0.90
CA GLY A 146 10.94 15.94 -0.58
C GLY A 146 10.53 16.09 0.88
N ASP A 147 11.36 16.71 1.71
CA ASP A 147 10.96 17.05 3.07
C ASP A 147 9.98 18.22 3.05
N LEU A 148 8.93 18.15 3.86
CA LEU A 148 7.89 19.18 3.94
C LEU A 148 8.40 20.42 4.69
N GLU A 149 8.55 21.55 4.03
CA GLU A 149 9.07 22.80 4.63
C GLU A 149 7.96 23.68 5.24
N SER A 150 6.72 23.52 4.75
CA SER A 150 5.54 24.18 5.32
C SER A 150 4.24 23.46 4.97
N LYS A 151 3.25 23.59 5.85
CA LYS A 151 1.85 23.24 5.68
C LYS A 151 1.00 24.38 6.27
N THR A 152 0.51 25.27 5.42
CA THR A 152 -0.25 26.46 5.85
C THR A 152 -1.73 26.33 5.53
N ASP A 153 -2.54 27.01 6.31
CA ASP A 153 -3.98 27.13 6.11
C ASP A 153 -4.35 28.62 6.05
N SER A 154 -5.01 29.05 4.97
CA SER A 154 -5.43 30.45 4.80
C SER A 154 -6.53 30.89 5.76
N ALA A 155 -7.21 29.94 6.41
CA ALA A 155 -8.21 30.25 7.41
C ALA A 155 -7.55 30.82 8.68
N SER A 156 -8.11 31.90 9.23
CA SER A 156 -7.63 32.53 10.47
C SER A 156 -7.72 31.63 11.71
N ALA A 157 -8.62 30.64 11.71
CA ALA A 157 -8.72 29.58 12.71
C ALA A 157 -7.96 28.29 12.31
N GLY A 158 -7.26 28.32 11.18
CA GLY A 158 -6.41 27.25 10.67
C GLY A 158 -5.22 26.98 11.59
N ARG A 159 -4.67 25.78 11.53
CA ARG A 159 -3.45 25.42 12.28
C ARG A 159 -2.33 25.12 11.29
N SER A 160 -1.61 26.17 10.94
CA SER A 160 -0.43 26.07 10.09
C SER A 160 0.74 25.48 10.86
N ALA A 161 1.49 24.59 10.21
CA ALA A 161 2.82 24.18 10.59
C ALA A 161 3.81 24.82 9.60
N THR A 162 4.78 25.56 10.12
CA THR A 162 5.70 26.40 9.33
C THR A 162 7.10 26.30 9.91
N ALA A 163 8.10 26.81 9.18
CA ALA A 163 9.48 26.84 9.64
C ALA A 163 9.97 25.47 10.13
N TYR A 164 9.81 24.45 9.29
CA TYR A 164 10.36 23.12 9.53
C TYR A 164 11.90 23.22 9.49
N GLY A 165 12.55 23.04 10.63
CA GLY A 165 14.00 23.06 10.76
C GLY A 165 14.54 21.65 10.89
N TYR A 166 15.31 21.22 9.89
CA TYR A 166 15.92 19.90 9.84
C TYR A 166 17.35 19.90 10.38
N ASP A 167 17.84 18.73 10.79
CA ASP A 167 19.23 18.56 11.23
C ASP A 167 20.23 18.85 10.11
N ARG A 168 21.54 18.92 10.42
CA ARG A 168 22.58 19.24 9.42
C ARG A 168 22.75 18.19 8.32
N THR A 169 22.21 16.97 8.50
CA THR A 169 22.12 15.98 7.43
C THR A 169 20.77 16.00 6.70
N ASP A 170 19.86 16.87 7.15
CA ASP A 170 18.51 17.15 6.68
C ASP A 170 17.70 15.85 6.46
N ARG A 171 17.70 15.01 7.47
CA ARG A 171 16.95 13.75 7.47
C ARG A 171 15.90 13.74 8.58
N ARG A 172 16.14 14.41 9.69
CA ARG A 172 15.22 14.47 10.84
C ARG A 172 14.80 15.92 11.11
N LEU A 173 13.55 16.08 11.52
CA LEU A 173 12.96 17.39 11.82
C LEU A 173 13.28 17.74 13.27
N ASP A 174 14.17 18.70 13.52
CA ASP A 174 14.57 19.12 14.87
C ASP A 174 13.65 20.23 15.44
N SER A 175 12.99 21.01 14.58
CA SER A 175 12.07 22.06 15.01
C SER A 175 10.93 22.34 14.02
N VAL A 176 9.80 22.87 14.51
CA VAL A 176 8.67 23.32 13.68
C VAL A 176 7.86 24.37 14.44
N THR A 177 7.30 25.37 13.75
CA THR A 177 6.38 26.35 14.33
C THR A 177 4.93 26.00 13.99
N VAL A 178 4.15 25.62 15.00
CA VAL A 178 2.75 25.24 14.83
C VAL A 178 1.83 26.23 15.53
N GLY A 179 0.93 26.87 14.76
CA GLY A 179 0.00 27.86 15.31
C GLY A 179 0.70 29.03 16.01
N GLY A 180 1.88 29.44 15.52
CA GLY A 180 2.70 30.52 16.08
C GLY A 180 3.61 30.11 17.24
N ALA A 181 3.56 28.85 17.70
CA ALA A 181 4.44 28.35 18.76
C ALA A 181 5.52 27.43 18.20
N ALA A 182 6.77 27.68 18.57
CA ALA A 182 7.90 26.82 18.22
C ALA A 182 7.87 25.52 19.03
N TRP A 183 8.02 24.40 18.34
CA TRP A 183 8.12 23.05 18.88
C TRP A 183 9.51 22.51 18.57
N THR A 184 10.18 21.97 19.59
CA THR A 184 11.46 21.27 19.44
C THR A 184 11.20 19.77 19.42
N LEU A 185 11.80 19.04 18.49
CA LEU A 185 11.72 17.58 18.43
C LEU A 185 13.06 16.96 18.82
N HIS A 186 12.98 15.92 19.63
CA HIS A 186 14.10 15.14 20.14
C HIS A 186 14.02 13.73 19.56
N HIS A 187 15.18 13.13 19.30
CA HIS A 187 15.28 11.82 18.66
C HIS A 187 16.24 10.90 19.43
N ASP A 188 16.09 9.60 19.25
CA ASP A 188 17.12 8.63 19.59
C ASP A 188 18.19 8.51 18.48
N ASP A 189 19.19 7.67 18.72
CA ASP A 189 20.31 7.45 17.78
C ASP A 189 19.86 6.78 16.47
N ALA A 190 18.74 6.06 16.47
CA ALA A 190 18.14 5.46 15.28
C ALA A 190 17.23 6.45 14.51
N GLY A 191 17.05 7.67 15.04
CA GLY A 191 16.27 8.74 14.42
C GLY A 191 14.78 8.72 14.77
N HIS A 192 14.33 7.84 15.66
CA HIS A 192 12.94 7.87 16.08
C HIS A 192 12.69 9.09 16.96
N VAL A 193 11.58 9.80 16.72
CA VAL A 193 11.16 10.93 17.57
C VAL A 193 10.83 10.38 18.96
N THR A 194 11.51 10.84 20.01
CA THR A 194 11.27 10.42 21.40
C THR A 194 10.44 11.42 22.18
N ARG A 195 10.52 12.70 21.80
CA ARG A 195 9.76 13.79 22.43
C ARG A 195 9.61 14.95 21.47
N TYR A 196 8.51 15.67 21.55
CA TYR A 196 8.47 17.03 21.04
C TYR A 196 7.64 17.97 21.90
N GLU A 197 8.21 19.16 22.05
CA GLU A 197 7.79 20.19 22.98
C GLU A 197 6.62 20.95 22.41
N ARG A 198 5.47 20.92 23.08
CA ARG A 198 4.28 21.62 22.63
C ARG A 198 3.77 22.50 23.76
N PRO A 199 3.22 23.69 23.47
CA PRO A 199 2.59 24.51 24.51
C PRO A 199 1.51 23.72 25.25
N GLY A 200 1.61 23.70 26.58
CA GLY A 200 0.71 22.93 27.46
C GLY A 200 1.27 21.54 27.78
N ASP A 201 1.11 20.60 26.84
CA ASP A 201 1.54 19.20 27.00
C ASP A 201 2.49 18.76 25.90
N ASP A 202 3.68 18.33 26.28
CA ASP A 202 4.60 17.65 25.37
C ASP A 202 4.03 16.33 24.90
N ARG A 203 4.55 15.86 23.76
CA ARG A 203 4.30 14.50 23.29
C ARG A 203 5.58 13.68 23.43
N PHE A 204 5.49 12.57 24.14
CA PHE A 204 6.54 11.57 24.28
C PHE A 204 6.18 10.34 23.47
N VAL A 205 7.19 9.73 22.85
CA VAL A 205 7.04 8.46 22.13
C VAL A 205 8.18 7.52 22.53
N SER A 206 7.85 6.27 22.81
CA SER A 206 8.82 5.22 23.12
C SER A 206 8.79 4.14 22.06
N TRP A 207 9.90 3.45 21.87
CA TRP A 207 10.13 2.51 20.77
C TRP A 207 10.71 1.20 21.30
N ASP A 208 10.43 0.08 20.63
CA ASP A 208 11.13 -1.19 20.86
C ASP A 208 12.39 -1.30 19.99
N GLY A 209 13.17 -2.37 20.18
CA GLY A 209 14.39 -2.61 19.40
C GLY A 209 14.16 -2.87 17.91
N ARG A 210 12.91 -3.00 17.46
CA ARG A 210 12.55 -3.15 16.03
C ARG A 210 12.08 -1.82 15.42
N GLY A 211 12.05 -0.73 16.20
CA GLY A 211 11.55 0.57 15.74
C GLY A 211 10.02 0.68 15.73
N LEU A 212 9.30 -0.19 16.44
CA LEU A 212 7.85 -0.07 16.62
C LEU A 212 7.52 0.77 17.85
N ALA A 213 6.56 1.69 17.73
CA ALA A 213 6.18 2.57 18.84
C ALA A 213 5.49 1.77 19.96
N THR A 214 6.06 1.75 21.15
CA THR A 214 5.52 1.05 22.34
C THR A 214 4.69 1.96 23.23
N GLU A 215 4.86 3.28 23.13
CA GLU A 215 4.06 4.25 23.87
C GLU A 215 3.96 5.57 23.10
N VAL A 216 2.79 6.20 23.16
CA VAL A 216 2.60 7.63 22.88
C VAL A 216 1.92 8.26 24.10
N ARG A 217 2.50 9.33 24.65
CA ARG A 217 1.97 9.97 25.85
C ARG A 217 1.98 11.48 25.74
N LEU A 218 0.89 12.12 26.16
CA LEU A 218 0.80 13.56 26.35
C LEU A 218 0.98 13.89 27.83
N ALA A 219 1.97 14.72 28.15
CA ALA A 219 2.23 15.14 29.51
C ALA A 219 2.98 16.47 29.53
N SER A 220 2.69 17.30 30.54
CA SER A 220 3.55 18.43 30.82
C SER A 220 4.89 17.95 31.37
N SER A 221 5.99 18.45 30.81
CA SER A 221 7.36 18.20 31.29
C SER A 221 7.58 18.73 32.71
N ALA A 222 6.73 19.67 33.18
CA ALA A 222 6.83 20.28 34.50
C ALA A 222 6.18 19.44 35.62
N THR A 223 5.08 18.75 35.33
CA THR A 223 4.28 18.02 36.35
C THR A 223 4.30 16.50 36.17
N ALA A 224 4.90 15.99 35.08
CA ALA A 224 4.98 14.58 34.68
C ALA A 224 3.63 13.83 34.55
N THR A 225 2.51 14.49 34.88
CA THR A 225 1.17 13.91 34.88
C THR A 225 0.68 13.81 33.45
N SER A 226 0.32 12.58 33.05
CA SER A 226 -0.19 12.29 31.71
C SER A 226 -1.62 12.78 31.55
N THR A 227 -1.91 13.54 30.50
CA THR A 227 -3.29 13.90 30.13
C THR A 227 -3.93 12.83 29.23
N ALA A 228 -3.12 12.19 28.39
CA ALA A 228 -3.50 11.02 27.59
C ALA A 228 -2.31 10.11 27.33
N ARG A 229 -2.52 8.80 27.24
CA ARG A 229 -1.49 7.79 26.97
C ARG A 229 -2.08 6.65 26.14
N ASP A 230 -1.35 6.18 25.15
CA ASP A 230 -1.60 4.94 24.44
C ASP A 230 -0.32 4.09 24.45
N ALA A 231 -0.37 2.91 25.07
CA ALA A 231 0.74 1.97 25.12
C ALA A 231 0.41 0.69 24.34
N PHE A 232 1.40 0.14 23.64
CA PHE A 232 1.23 -0.93 22.68
C PHE A 232 2.11 -2.14 23.00
N ALA A 233 1.58 -3.33 22.74
CA ALA A 233 2.36 -4.56 22.70
C ALA A 233 2.17 -5.27 21.36
N TYR A 234 3.26 -5.84 20.86
CA TYR A 234 3.34 -6.45 19.54
C TYR A 234 3.72 -7.92 19.66
N GLY A 235 3.27 -8.73 18.71
CA GLY A 235 3.74 -10.11 18.56
C GLY A 235 5.14 -10.15 17.95
N PRO A 236 5.76 -11.34 17.90
CA PRO A 236 7.01 -11.56 17.17
C PRO A 236 6.92 -11.16 15.70
N ASP A 237 5.74 -11.30 15.10
CA ASP A 237 5.41 -10.92 13.72
C ASP A 237 5.24 -9.41 13.49
N GLY A 238 5.44 -8.58 14.52
CA GLY A 238 5.26 -7.12 14.45
C GLY A 238 3.79 -6.68 14.45
N ALA A 239 2.83 -7.61 14.41
CA ALA A 239 1.42 -7.29 14.51
C ALA A 239 1.09 -6.81 15.93
N ARG A 240 0.34 -5.70 16.04
CA ARG A 240 -0.16 -5.22 17.32
C ARG A 240 -1.10 -6.26 17.95
N ARG A 241 -0.88 -6.57 19.22
CA ARG A 241 -1.66 -7.55 20.02
C ARG A 241 -2.46 -6.91 21.12
N HIS A 242 -1.96 -5.80 21.67
CA HIS A 242 -2.63 -5.10 22.75
C HIS A 242 -2.37 -3.59 22.66
N ARG A 243 -3.36 -2.81 23.09
CA ARG A 243 -3.25 -1.39 23.39
C ARG A 243 -3.88 -1.10 24.74
N ARG A 244 -3.19 -0.37 25.60
CA ARG A 244 -3.77 0.29 26.77
C ARG A 244 -3.89 1.80 26.52
N SER A 245 -5.09 2.34 26.61
CA SER A 245 -5.38 3.77 26.47
C SER A 245 -5.80 4.34 27.82
N GLU A 246 -5.18 5.43 28.26
CA GLU A 246 -5.41 6.07 29.56
C GLU A 246 -5.61 7.57 29.41
N TRP A 247 -6.66 8.13 30.02
CA TRP A 247 -6.94 9.56 29.99
C TRP A 247 -7.90 9.95 31.12
N SER A 248 -7.71 11.11 31.75
CA SER A 248 -8.64 11.61 32.79
C SER A 248 -9.03 10.57 33.86
N GLY A 249 -8.09 9.74 34.30
CA GLY A 249 -8.33 8.66 35.28
C GLY A 249 -9.09 7.43 34.74
N LYS A 250 -9.36 7.37 33.43
CA LYS A 250 -9.99 6.25 32.72
C LYS A 250 -8.93 5.39 32.06
N THR A 251 -9.20 4.08 31.97
CA THR A 251 -8.33 3.10 31.31
C THR A 251 -9.16 2.21 30.40
N GLU A 252 -8.66 1.93 29.20
CA GLU A 252 -9.21 0.95 28.26
C GLU A 252 -8.12 0.01 27.76
N ASP A 253 -8.38 -1.29 27.80
CA ASP A 253 -7.49 -2.31 27.24
C ASP A 253 -8.14 -2.90 25.98
N THR A 254 -7.46 -2.79 24.85
CA THR A 254 -7.89 -3.36 23.56
C THR A 254 -6.94 -4.49 23.16
N TYR A 255 -7.48 -5.66 22.88
CA TYR A 255 -6.75 -6.82 22.36
C TYR A 255 -7.07 -7.02 20.89
N TYR A 256 -6.06 -7.36 20.10
CA TYR A 256 -6.15 -7.50 18.64
C TYR A 256 -5.80 -8.92 18.21
N ALA A 257 -6.64 -9.50 17.35
CA ALA A 257 -6.40 -10.80 16.71
C ALA A 257 -6.95 -10.78 15.28
N GLY A 258 -6.10 -10.34 14.34
CA GLY A 258 -6.49 -10.16 12.93
C GLY A 258 -7.66 -9.17 12.82
N ALA A 259 -8.76 -9.61 12.20
CA ALA A 259 -9.97 -8.81 12.04
C ALA A 259 -10.78 -8.58 13.34
N TYR A 260 -10.45 -9.30 14.42
CA TYR A 260 -11.14 -9.23 15.70
C TYR A 260 -10.42 -8.31 16.69
N GLU A 261 -11.20 -7.49 17.40
CA GLU A 261 -10.75 -6.63 18.48
C GLU A 261 -11.67 -6.79 19.69
N LYS A 262 -11.09 -6.79 20.90
CA LYS A 262 -11.84 -6.80 22.16
C LYS A 262 -11.37 -5.68 23.06
N THR A 263 -12.28 -4.79 23.42
CA THR A 263 -12.01 -3.64 24.28
C THR A 263 -12.72 -3.79 25.62
N TYR A 264 -11.95 -3.80 26.69
CA TYR A 264 -12.44 -3.57 28.05
C TYR A 264 -12.52 -2.07 28.27
N ARG A 265 -13.73 -1.55 28.46
CA ARG A 265 -13.98 -0.11 28.52
C ARG A 265 -13.84 0.42 29.95
N ALA A 266 -13.54 1.72 30.04
CA ALA A 266 -13.44 2.42 31.31
C ALA A 266 -14.76 2.48 32.10
N ASP A 267 -15.90 2.31 31.43
CA ASP A 267 -17.23 2.22 32.05
C ASP A 267 -17.56 0.80 32.55
N GLY A 268 -16.63 -0.16 32.43
CA GLY A 268 -16.80 -1.55 32.82
C GLY A 268 -17.48 -2.43 31.76
N SER A 269 -17.94 -1.86 30.64
CA SER A 269 -18.48 -2.65 29.53
C SER A 269 -17.37 -3.32 28.70
N VAL A 270 -17.73 -4.38 27.98
CA VAL A 270 -16.82 -5.06 27.05
C VAL A 270 -17.39 -4.94 25.65
N VAL A 271 -16.59 -4.44 24.71
CA VAL A 271 -16.98 -4.28 23.31
C VAL A 271 -16.08 -5.14 22.43
N GLU A 272 -16.67 -6.06 21.68
CA GLU A 272 -16.00 -6.90 20.70
C GLU A 272 -16.36 -6.42 19.30
N ARG A 273 -15.37 -6.24 18.44
CA ARG A 273 -15.54 -5.88 17.03
C ARG A 273 -14.94 -6.93 16.14
N THR A 274 -15.65 -7.30 15.08
CA THR A 274 -15.11 -8.16 14.02
C THR A 274 -15.33 -7.48 12.68
N ARG A 275 -14.25 -7.11 12.00
CA ARG A 275 -14.31 -6.43 10.71
C ARG A 275 -14.40 -7.46 9.60
N LEU A 276 -15.53 -7.46 8.91
CA LEU A 276 -15.86 -8.37 7.80
C LEU A 276 -15.89 -7.59 6.49
N GLY A 277 -15.07 -6.55 6.45
CA GLY A 277 -14.94 -5.65 5.33
C GLY A 277 -16.00 -4.58 5.22
N ALA A 278 -17.06 -4.88 4.47
CA ALA A 278 -18.21 -4.00 4.25
C ALA A 278 -19.05 -3.80 5.52
N ALA A 279 -18.93 -4.71 6.49
CA ALA A 279 -19.66 -4.66 7.75
C ALA A 279 -18.72 -4.96 8.93
N VAL A 280 -19.09 -4.45 10.10
CA VAL A 280 -18.44 -4.70 11.37
C VAL A 280 -19.48 -5.28 12.31
N HIS A 281 -19.25 -6.50 12.79
CA HIS A 281 -20.04 -7.06 13.87
C HIS A 281 -19.59 -6.42 15.18
N VAL A 282 -20.52 -5.82 15.92
CA VAL A 282 -20.26 -5.19 17.22
C VAL A 282 -21.09 -5.88 18.27
N ARG A 283 -20.41 -6.53 19.22
CA ARG A 283 -21.03 -7.17 20.39
C ARG A 283 -20.64 -6.40 21.63
N THR A 284 -21.64 -5.98 22.42
CA THR A 284 -21.44 -5.19 23.64
C THR A 284 -22.04 -5.89 24.84
N THR A 285 -21.19 -6.21 25.82
CA THR A 285 -21.59 -6.70 27.14
C THR A 285 -21.64 -5.53 28.12
N PRO A 286 -22.76 -5.26 28.79
CA PRO A 286 -22.87 -4.14 29.73
C PRO A 286 -21.99 -4.33 30.97
N ALA A 287 -21.72 -3.22 31.65
CA ALA A 287 -21.02 -3.23 32.93
C ALA A 287 -21.81 -4.00 33.99
N GLY A 288 -21.11 -4.76 34.84
CA GLY A 288 -21.74 -5.60 35.88
C GLY A 288 -22.16 -7.01 35.42
N GLY A 289 -21.97 -7.33 34.14
CA GLY A 289 -22.38 -8.62 33.57
C GLY A 289 -23.85 -8.63 33.17
N GLY A 290 -24.16 -9.30 32.07
CA GLY A 290 -25.50 -9.34 31.48
C GLY A 290 -25.49 -9.90 30.07
N ALA A 291 -26.67 -10.07 29.47
CA ALA A 291 -26.77 -10.53 28.09
C ALA A 291 -26.09 -9.54 27.15
N ALA A 292 -25.17 -10.03 26.31
CA ALA A 292 -24.52 -9.20 25.31
C ALA A 292 -25.50 -8.83 24.20
N SER A 293 -25.52 -7.56 23.82
CA SER A 293 -26.21 -7.10 22.61
C SER A 293 -25.29 -7.27 21.40
N SER A 294 -25.86 -7.53 20.23
CA SER A 294 -25.14 -7.62 18.96
C SER A 294 -25.76 -6.70 17.92
N SER A 295 -24.92 -6.06 17.13
CA SER A 295 -25.32 -5.10 16.10
C SER A 295 -24.33 -5.09 14.94
N TRP A 296 -24.72 -4.47 13.84
CA TRP A 296 -23.87 -4.28 12.66
C TRP A 296 -23.61 -2.80 12.46
N GLU A 297 -22.36 -2.46 12.13
CA GLU A 297 -21.96 -1.16 11.64
C GLU A 297 -21.42 -1.30 10.21
N TYR A 298 -21.72 -0.35 9.33
CA TYR A 298 -21.35 -0.37 7.92
C TYR A 298 -20.57 0.89 7.57
N PRO A 299 -19.23 0.82 7.44
CA PRO A 299 -18.40 1.96 7.07
C PRO A 299 -18.47 2.26 5.57
N HIS A 300 -18.74 3.52 5.24
CA HIS A 300 -18.75 4.08 3.88
C HIS A 300 -17.49 4.91 3.67
N ARG A 301 -16.86 4.73 2.51
CA ARG A 301 -15.46 5.14 2.29
C ARG A 301 -15.28 6.00 1.06
N ASP A 302 -14.28 6.87 1.10
CA ASP A 302 -13.83 7.67 -0.04
C ASP A 302 -12.95 6.85 -1.02
N HIS A 303 -12.35 7.53 -2.01
CA HIS A 303 -11.48 6.91 -3.01
C HIS A 303 -10.15 6.37 -2.45
N LEU A 304 -9.73 6.79 -1.25
CA LEU A 304 -8.53 6.29 -0.56
C LEU A 304 -8.86 5.18 0.44
N GLY A 305 -10.14 4.84 0.59
CA GLY A 305 -10.60 3.91 1.62
C GLY A 305 -10.71 4.55 3.01
N SER A 306 -10.59 5.87 3.13
CA SER A 306 -10.86 6.59 4.37
C SER A 306 -12.34 6.48 4.71
N VAL A 307 -12.65 6.28 6.00
CA VAL A 307 -14.04 6.25 6.45
C VAL A 307 -14.60 7.67 6.48
N GLU A 308 -15.71 7.91 5.79
CA GLU A 308 -16.45 9.19 5.79
C GLU A 308 -17.77 9.10 6.56
N SER A 309 -18.44 7.95 6.54
CA SER A 309 -19.66 7.73 7.30
C SER A 309 -19.73 6.30 7.82
N VAL A 310 -20.40 6.08 8.94
CA VAL A 310 -20.70 4.73 9.45
C VAL A 310 -22.18 4.66 9.76
N THR A 311 -22.86 3.65 9.20
CA THR A 311 -24.29 3.42 9.48
C THR A 311 -24.54 2.20 10.35
N ASP A 312 -25.58 2.21 11.18
CA ASP A 312 -26.01 1.07 11.99
C ASP A 312 -26.84 0.04 11.20
N SER A 313 -27.32 -0.99 11.90
CA SER A 313 -28.18 -2.05 11.35
C SER A 313 -29.50 -1.57 10.72
N ALA A 314 -30.01 -0.40 11.12
CA ALA A 314 -31.24 0.21 10.60
C ALA A 314 -30.95 1.26 9.51
N GLY A 315 -29.68 1.45 9.15
CA GLY A 315 -29.21 2.45 8.22
C GLY A 315 -28.83 3.76 8.88
N ALA A 316 -29.25 3.99 10.14
CA ALA A 316 -28.85 5.04 11.10
C ALA A 316 -27.44 5.60 10.91
N GLU A 317 -27.20 6.88 10.62
CA GLU A 317 -25.83 7.39 10.59
C GLU A 317 -25.31 7.55 12.02
N LEU A 318 -24.23 6.85 12.35
CA LEU A 318 -23.61 6.82 13.68
C LEU A 318 -22.52 7.88 13.82
N VAL A 319 -21.71 8.06 12.79
CA VAL A 319 -20.56 8.96 12.77
C VAL A 319 -20.34 9.46 11.34
N VAL A 320 -20.02 10.75 11.20
CA VAL A 320 -19.50 11.35 9.97
C VAL A 320 -18.11 11.89 10.22
N LEU A 321 -17.17 11.55 9.35
CA LEU A 321 -15.77 11.90 9.42
C LEU A 321 -15.35 12.60 8.12
N ALA A 322 -14.40 13.52 8.24
CA ALA A 322 -13.73 14.11 7.10
C ALA A 322 -12.27 14.39 7.45
N HIS A 323 -11.41 14.32 6.44
CA HIS A 323 -9.97 14.49 6.59
C HIS A 323 -9.45 15.52 5.57
N ASP A 324 -8.44 16.29 5.98
CA ASP A 324 -7.63 17.07 5.06
C ASP A 324 -6.75 16.14 4.18
N PRO A 325 -6.04 16.68 3.17
CA PRO A 325 -5.22 15.86 2.29
C PRO A 325 -4.19 14.98 3.02
N TYR A 326 -3.65 15.43 4.16
CA TYR A 326 -2.66 14.71 4.96
C TYR A 326 -3.28 14.01 6.18
N GLY A 327 -4.60 13.79 6.18
CA GLY A 327 -5.28 12.98 7.17
C GLY A 327 -5.69 13.68 8.47
N ASP A 328 -5.47 15.00 8.62
CA ASP A 328 -5.91 15.72 9.81
C ASP A 328 -7.44 15.85 9.81
N ARG A 329 -8.06 15.73 10.98
CA ARG A 329 -9.52 15.74 11.06
C ARG A 329 -10.07 17.14 10.82
N ARG A 330 -11.10 17.19 9.99
CA ARG A 330 -11.83 18.43 9.66
C ARG A 330 -13.33 18.25 9.84
N ARG A 331 -14.06 19.36 9.74
CA ARG A 331 -15.52 19.33 9.72
C ARG A 331 -16.02 18.58 8.47
N PRO A 332 -17.12 17.79 8.59
CA PRO A 332 -17.72 17.12 7.44
C PRO A 332 -18.18 18.03 6.30
N ASP A 333 -18.45 19.31 6.58
CA ASP A 333 -18.81 20.34 5.60
C ASP A 333 -17.60 20.93 4.86
N TRP A 334 -16.38 20.46 5.18
CA TRP A 334 -15.08 20.87 4.63
C TRP A 334 -14.69 22.33 4.89
N THR A 335 -15.48 23.08 5.67
CA THR A 335 -15.28 24.53 5.87
C THR A 335 -14.13 24.87 6.82
N GLY A 336 -13.65 23.91 7.62
CA GLY A 336 -12.65 24.20 8.65
C GLY A 336 -12.22 23.01 9.48
N ARG A 337 -11.35 23.29 10.44
CA ARG A 337 -10.98 22.35 11.51
C ARG A 337 -12.19 22.05 12.40
N LEU A 338 -12.16 20.89 13.06
CA LEU A 338 -13.20 20.53 14.04
C LEU A 338 -13.39 21.64 15.08
N THR A 339 -14.66 21.93 15.42
CA THR A 339 -14.97 22.81 16.55
C THR A 339 -14.59 22.13 17.87
N ALA A 340 -14.46 22.89 18.96
CA ALA A 340 -14.25 22.31 20.29
C ALA A 340 -15.34 21.27 20.63
N ALA A 341 -16.61 21.58 20.35
CA ALA A 341 -17.73 20.67 20.57
C ALA A 341 -17.62 19.38 19.74
N SER A 342 -17.27 19.50 18.46
CA SER A 342 -17.07 18.33 17.57
C SER A 342 -15.90 17.48 18.03
N SER A 343 -14.79 18.09 18.47
CA SER A 343 -13.64 17.38 19.03
C SER A 343 -14.00 16.64 20.33
N THR A 344 -14.76 17.25 21.23
CA THR A 344 -15.25 16.59 22.45
C THR A 344 -16.16 15.40 22.11
N ALA A 345 -17.07 15.56 21.15
CA ALA A 345 -17.96 14.48 20.71
C ALA A 345 -17.16 13.31 20.10
N LEU A 346 -16.15 13.60 19.27
CA LEU A 346 -15.26 12.60 18.69
C LEU A 346 -14.49 11.82 19.78
N LEU A 347 -13.88 12.52 20.75
CA LEU A 347 -13.13 11.89 21.85
C LEU A 347 -14.02 11.02 22.74
N ALA A 348 -15.28 11.44 22.94
CA ALA A 348 -16.29 10.66 23.66
C ALA A 348 -16.74 9.42 22.87
N ALA A 349 -16.74 9.50 21.53
CA ALA A 349 -17.06 8.38 20.65
C ALA A 349 -15.89 7.40 20.44
N GLN A 350 -14.63 7.84 20.59
CA GLN A 350 -13.45 7.01 20.38
C GLN A 350 -13.47 5.76 21.27
N GLY A 351 -13.33 4.59 20.65
CA GLY A 351 -13.43 3.27 21.32
C GLY A 351 -14.88 2.76 21.46
N ARG A 352 -15.89 3.62 21.32
CA ARG A 352 -17.32 3.24 21.24
C ARG A 352 -17.79 3.08 19.79
N ARG A 353 -17.30 3.91 18.89
CA ARG A 353 -17.62 3.94 17.45
C ARG A 353 -16.36 4.28 16.64
N ALA A 354 -16.32 3.82 15.39
CA ALA A 354 -15.39 4.27 14.34
C ALA A 354 -13.97 4.65 14.81
N SER A 355 -13.19 3.69 15.31
CA SER A 355 -11.78 3.91 15.68
C SER A 355 -10.87 4.13 14.46
N ARG A 356 -11.37 3.88 13.24
CA ARG A 356 -10.63 3.98 12.00
C ARG A 356 -11.15 5.13 11.14
N GLY A 357 -10.23 5.88 10.53
CA GLY A 357 -10.53 7.09 9.76
C GLY A 357 -9.75 7.11 8.45
N PHE A 358 -8.85 8.09 8.32
CA PHE A 358 -7.94 8.28 7.19
C PHE A 358 -7.30 6.96 6.72
N THR A 359 -7.52 6.64 5.44
CA THR A 359 -7.06 5.43 4.74
C THR A 359 -7.31 4.11 5.50
N GLY A 360 -8.34 4.06 6.35
CA GLY A 360 -8.70 2.88 7.15
C GLY A 360 -7.81 2.61 8.38
N HIS A 361 -6.88 3.50 8.71
CA HIS A 361 -5.99 3.37 9.86
C HIS A 361 -6.66 3.77 11.17
N GLU A 362 -6.16 3.24 12.29
CA GLU A 362 -6.68 3.57 13.61
C GLU A 362 -6.19 4.95 14.05
N HIS A 363 -7.12 5.83 14.42
CA HIS A 363 -6.83 7.15 14.92
C HIS A 363 -6.69 7.11 16.45
N LEU A 364 -5.59 7.64 16.94
CA LEU A 364 -5.30 7.83 18.35
C LEU A 364 -5.74 9.25 18.76
N ASP A 365 -7.05 9.55 18.65
CA ASP A 365 -7.55 10.93 18.74
C ASP A 365 -7.17 11.65 20.05
N ARG A 366 -7.09 10.92 21.16
CA ARG A 366 -6.63 11.44 22.46
C ARG A 366 -5.17 11.90 22.46
N THR A 367 -4.29 11.19 21.76
CA THR A 367 -2.86 11.54 21.65
C THR A 367 -2.55 12.32 20.37
N GLY A 368 -3.51 12.41 19.44
CA GLY A 368 -3.49 13.22 18.22
C GLY A 368 -2.59 12.66 17.11
N LEU A 369 -2.51 11.34 16.99
CA LEU A 369 -1.71 10.64 15.97
C LEU A 369 -2.56 9.58 15.24
N VAL A 370 -2.02 9.02 14.16
CA VAL A 370 -2.61 7.88 13.44
C VAL A 370 -1.64 6.69 13.53
N HIS A 371 -2.15 5.55 13.98
CA HIS A 371 -1.36 4.33 14.06
C HIS A 371 -1.53 3.52 12.78
N MET A 372 -0.51 3.53 11.92
CA MET A 372 -0.53 2.85 10.62
C MET A 372 0.03 1.42 10.67
N ASN A 373 0.16 0.88 11.88
CA ASN A 373 0.72 -0.44 12.22
C ASN A 373 2.25 -0.46 12.22
N GLY A 374 2.89 -0.36 11.05
CA GLY A 374 4.35 -0.36 10.97
C GLY A 374 4.99 0.92 11.51
N ARG A 375 4.32 2.07 11.32
CA ARG A 375 4.76 3.37 11.84
C ARG A 375 3.61 4.17 12.44
N VAL A 376 3.98 5.15 13.25
CA VAL A 376 3.05 6.14 13.79
C VAL A 376 3.20 7.44 13.00
N TYR A 377 2.07 7.97 12.55
CA TYR A 377 1.97 9.10 11.65
C TYR A 377 1.38 10.32 12.35
N ASP A 378 1.98 11.49 12.17
CA ASP A 378 1.45 12.77 12.64
C ASP A 378 0.81 13.53 11.46
N PRO A 379 -0.53 13.55 11.33
CA PRO A 379 -1.23 14.24 10.25
C PRO A 379 -1.11 15.77 10.32
N LEU A 380 -0.85 16.32 11.51
CA LEU A 380 -0.64 17.77 11.69
C LEU A 380 0.70 18.18 11.08
N LEU A 381 1.74 17.38 11.28
CA LEU A 381 3.06 17.62 10.70
C LEU A 381 3.21 17.05 9.28
N GLY A 382 2.30 16.16 8.85
CA GLY A 382 2.30 15.55 7.53
C GLY A 382 3.32 14.44 7.33
N ARG A 383 3.84 13.83 8.41
CA ARG A 383 5.00 12.92 8.36
C ARG A 383 4.98 11.85 9.46
N PHE A 384 5.75 10.78 9.24
CA PHE A 384 5.98 9.74 10.24
C PHE A 384 6.90 10.22 11.37
N LEU A 385 6.83 9.52 12.52
CA LEU A 385 7.68 9.77 13.69
C LEU A 385 8.91 8.86 13.75
N SER A 386 9.02 7.92 12.81
CA SER A 386 10.17 7.04 12.62
C SER A 386 10.61 7.07 11.16
N PRO A 387 11.92 6.88 10.87
CA PRO A 387 12.38 6.75 9.50
C PRO A 387 11.81 5.47 8.87
N ASP A 388 11.60 5.51 7.56
CA ASP A 388 11.36 4.31 6.76
C ASP A 388 12.61 3.43 6.79
N PRO A 389 12.52 2.16 7.23
CA PRO A 389 13.66 1.25 7.08
C PRO A 389 13.91 0.91 5.60
N VAL A 390 12.97 1.20 4.70
CA VAL A 390 13.09 0.96 3.26
C VAL A 390 13.24 2.28 2.50
N VAL A 391 14.43 2.53 1.93
CA VAL A 391 14.68 3.66 1.03
C VAL A 391 14.03 3.39 -0.32
N SER A 392 12.94 4.10 -0.59
CA SER A 392 12.13 3.89 -1.79
C SER A 392 12.69 4.64 -3.00
N GLY A 393 13.32 3.94 -3.95
CA GLY A 393 13.86 4.58 -5.17
C GLY A 393 15.14 5.36 -4.91
N PRO A 394 16.26 4.70 -4.54
CA PRO A 394 17.50 5.33 -4.09
C PRO A 394 18.16 6.26 -5.13
N ALA A 395 17.80 6.11 -6.41
CA ALA A 395 18.25 6.95 -7.50
C ALA A 395 17.52 8.31 -7.60
N GLY A 396 16.38 8.47 -6.91
CA GLY A 396 15.60 9.71 -6.88
C GLY A 396 15.73 10.42 -5.54
N SER A 397 15.78 11.76 -5.55
CA SER A 397 15.93 12.55 -4.32
C SER A 397 14.80 12.30 -3.30
N GLN A 398 13.58 12.03 -3.78
CA GLN A 398 12.40 11.82 -2.95
C GLN A 398 12.46 10.55 -2.11
N GLY A 399 13.20 9.53 -2.55
CA GLY A 399 13.36 8.28 -1.81
C GLY A 399 14.07 8.43 -0.47
N TRP A 400 14.79 9.54 -0.31
CA TRP A 400 15.58 9.84 0.87
C TRP A 400 14.81 10.64 1.93
N ALA A 401 13.58 11.07 1.64
CA ALA A 401 12.67 11.66 2.62
C ALA A 401 12.03 10.54 3.48
N LEU A 402 12.83 9.91 4.36
CA LEU A 402 12.46 8.69 5.10
C LEU A 402 11.23 8.85 6.02
N TYR A 403 10.82 10.07 6.33
CA TYR A 403 9.65 10.35 7.16
C TYR A 403 8.44 10.79 6.34
N GLY A 404 8.61 10.99 5.03
CA GLY A 404 7.56 11.48 4.14
C GLY A 404 6.42 10.48 4.00
N TYR A 405 5.22 10.98 3.76
CA TYR A 405 4.04 10.16 3.51
C TYR A 405 3.78 10.06 2.00
N VAL A 406 3.84 8.84 1.46
CA VAL A 406 3.49 8.46 0.08
C VAL A 406 4.07 9.37 -1.03
N GLY A 407 5.29 9.87 -0.82
CA GLY A 407 5.96 10.77 -1.77
C GLY A 407 5.26 12.13 -1.92
N ASN A 408 4.57 12.61 -0.87
CA ASN A 408 3.83 13.86 -0.85
C ASN A 408 2.66 13.96 -1.84
N ASN A 409 2.08 12.82 -2.22
CA ASN A 409 0.85 12.75 -3.02
C ASN A 409 -0.26 11.98 -2.26
N PRO A 410 -0.76 12.53 -1.13
CA PRO A 410 -1.63 11.80 -0.23
C PRO A 410 -3.08 11.70 -0.72
N LEU A 411 -3.44 12.41 -1.79
CA LEU A 411 -4.77 12.36 -2.40
C LEU A 411 -4.91 11.27 -3.46
N SER A 412 -3.80 10.64 -3.87
CA SER A 412 -3.79 9.65 -4.95
C SER A 412 -3.08 8.35 -4.55
N ARG A 413 -2.54 8.28 -3.32
CA ARG A 413 -1.75 7.16 -2.81
C ARG A 413 -2.04 6.94 -1.34
N THR A 414 -1.86 5.70 -0.89
CA THR A 414 -2.02 5.29 0.50
C THR A 414 -0.83 4.44 0.94
N ASP A 415 -0.55 4.39 2.23
CA ASP A 415 0.40 3.44 2.84
C ASP A 415 -0.38 2.49 3.76
N PRO A 416 -0.86 1.33 3.26
CA PRO A 416 -1.71 0.41 4.04
C PRO A 416 -1.01 -0.28 5.21
N THR A 417 0.31 -0.40 5.18
CA THR A 417 1.10 -1.07 6.24
C THR A 417 1.84 -0.09 7.12
N GLY A 418 1.91 1.18 6.70
CA GLY A 418 2.76 2.18 7.31
C GLY A 418 4.24 1.95 7.01
N MET A 419 4.61 1.17 5.99
CA MET A 419 6.00 0.82 5.64
C MET A 419 6.28 0.87 4.13
N VAL A 420 5.26 1.18 3.31
CA VAL A 420 5.38 1.06 1.87
C VAL A 420 5.09 2.40 1.20
N VAL A 421 6.04 2.88 0.41
CA VAL A 421 5.77 3.91 -0.59
C VAL A 421 5.07 3.23 -1.77
N ALA A 422 3.74 3.15 -1.69
CA ALA A 422 2.92 2.80 -2.85
C ALA A 422 3.06 3.90 -3.89
N GLY A 423 3.84 3.66 -4.94
CA GLY A 423 3.95 4.55 -6.10
C GLY A 423 5.24 5.37 -6.21
N SER A 424 6.40 4.80 -5.86
CA SER A 424 7.71 5.38 -6.23
C SER A 424 7.86 5.47 -7.76
N CYS A 425 7.40 6.57 -8.35
CA CYS A 425 7.87 7.02 -9.66
C CYS A 425 9.37 7.34 -9.52
N GLY A 426 10.23 6.37 -9.78
CA GLY A 426 11.65 6.51 -9.48
C GLY A 426 12.54 5.39 -10.00
N ALA A 427 12.30 4.90 -11.22
CA ALA A 427 13.32 4.19 -12.01
C ALA A 427 12.99 4.29 -13.52
N PRO A 428 13.98 4.38 -14.43
CA PRO A 428 13.77 4.69 -15.85
C PRO A 428 12.82 3.66 -16.49
N GLY A 429 11.76 4.13 -17.15
CA GLY A 429 10.71 3.29 -17.77
C GLY A 429 9.33 3.33 -17.07
N SER A 430 9.02 4.39 -16.33
CA SER A 430 7.65 4.71 -15.93
C SER A 430 6.80 4.92 -17.19
N ASN A 431 5.73 4.15 -17.39
CA ASN A 431 4.69 4.54 -18.36
C ASN A 431 3.80 5.61 -17.71
N CYS A 432 4.38 6.81 -17.56
CA CYS A 432 3.62 8.03 -17.74
C CYS A 432 3.44 8.17 -19.27
N VAL A 433 2.22 8.13 -19.78
CA VAL A 433 1.98 8.55 -21.15
C VAL A 433 2.09 10.08 -21.18
N ASN A 434 3.28 10.58 -21.46
CA ASN A 434 3.50 11.97 -21.84
C ASN A 434 3.23 12.10 -23.35
N PHE A 435 2.05 12.58 -23.72
CA PHE A 435 1.91 13.34 -24.95
C PHE A 435 2.11 14.82 -24.61
N ALA A 436 3.30 15.35 -24.89
CA ALA A 436 3.51 16.77 -25.07
C ALA A 436 3.59 17.03 -26.59
N GLY A 437 2.57 17.67 -27.18
CA GLY A 437 2.69 18.37 -28.47
C GLY A 437 2.96 19.86 -28.23
N GLY A 438 3.58 20.67 -29.10
CA GLY A 438 4.17 20.50 -30.45
C GLY A 438 5.00 21.77 -30.79
N GLY A 439 6.09 21.68 -31.59
CA GLY A 439 6.25 22.17 -33.00
C GLY A 439 7.49 23.09 -33.17
N PRO A 440 7.96 23.53 -34.37
CA PRO A 440 7.87 23.02 -35.76
C PRO A 440 9.33 22.80 -36.38
N PRO A 441 9.60 22.69 -37.71
CA PRO A 441 10.55 21.73 -38.31
C PRO A 441 11.97 22.26 -38.59
N GLY A 442 12.98 21.39 -38.51
CA GLY A 442 14.33 21.68 -39.00
C GLY A 442 15.31 20.53 -38.74
N GLY A 443 15.58 19.72 -39.75
CA GLY A 443 16.46 18.55 -39.67
C GLY A 443 17.92 18.93 -39.37
N GLY A 444 18.44 18.43 -38.25
CA GLY A 444 19.86 18.50 -37.90
C GLY A 444 20.13 17.59 -36.72
N ALA A 445 21.15 16.72 -36.84
CA ALA A 445 21.48 15.76 -35.81
C ALA A 445 21.98 16.46 -34.53
N ARG A 446 21.49 16.04 -33.35
CA ARG A 446 21.91 16.57 -32.04
C ARG A 446 22.54 15.46 -31.20
N THR A 447 23.69 15.75 -30.61
CA THR A 447 24.42 14.79 -29.76
C THR A 447 24.56 15.34 -28.34
N VAL A 448 24.23 14.53 -27.34
CA VAL A 448 24.41 14.83 -25.91
C VAL A 448 25.43 13.85 -25.32
N THR A 449 26.44 14.38 -24.64
CA THR A 449 27.46 13.57 -23.95
C THR A 449 27.39 13.84 -22.46
N VAL A 450 27.30 12.77 -21.66
CA VAL A 450 27.29 12.84 -20.19
C VAL A 450 28.43 11.96 -19.67
N SER A 451 29.28 12.52 -18.81
CA SER A 451 30.40 11.81 -18.19
C SER A 451 30.26 11.80 -16.67
N SER A 452 30.52 10.65 -16.05
CA SER A 452 30.62 10.52 -14.60
C SER A 452 31.99 9.96 -14.20
N LEU A 453 32.57 10.54 -13.16
CA LEU A 453 33.86 10.13 -12.58
C LEU A 453 33.58 9.65 -11.15
N GLN A 454 33.86 8.37 -10.87
CA GLN A 454 33.77 7.81 -9.53
C GLN A 454 35.16 7.39 -9.04
N ARG A 455 35.43 7.65 -7.74
CA ARG A 455 36.63 7.20 -7.03
C ARG A 455 36.22 6.26 -5.91
N VAL A 456 36.70 5.02 -5.97
CA VAL A 456 36.43 4.00 -4.94
C VAL A 456 37.75 3.25 -4.70
N PHE A 457 38.20 3.19 -3.43
CA PHE A 457 39.41 2.49 -2.97
C PHE A 457 40.65 2.65 -3.88
N GLY A 458 40.98 3.89 -4.27
CA GLY A 458 42.19 4.19 -5.07
C GLY A 458 42.07 3.92 -6.58
N VAL A 459 40.92 3.44 -7.07
CA VAL A 459 40.64 3.22 -8.50
C VAL A 459 39.77 4.35 -9.05
N GLN A 460 40.18 4.93 -10.18
CA GLN A 460 39.39 5.93 -10.90
C GLN A 460 38.62 5.28 -12.04
N VAL A 461 37.30 5.43 -12.05
CA VAL A 461 36.42 4.94 -13.13
C VAL A 461 35.74 6.14 -13.78
N LEU A 462 36.06 6.36 -15.06
CA LEU A 462 35.41 7.37 -15.90
C LEU A 462 34.46 6.66 -16.86
N ARG A 463 33.16 6.95 -16.75
CA ARG A 463 32.13 6.48 -17.69
C ARG A 463 31.66 7.66 -18.52
N THR A 464 31.61 7.50 -19.84
CA THR A 464 31.12 8.51 -20.78
C THR A 464 30.07 7.88 -21.66
N LEU A 465 28.85 8.41 -21.61
CA LEU A 465 27.74 8.05 -22.48
C LEU A 465 27.56 9.15 -23.53
N THR A 466 27.53 8.78 -24.80
CA THR A 466 27.25 9.68 -25.91
C THR A 466 26.02 9.17 -26.63
N ALA A 467 24.97 9.99 -26.72
CA ALA A 467 23.75 9.69 -27.46
C ALA A 467 23.55 10.72 -28.57
N GLY A 468 23.28 10.27 -29.79
CA GLY A 468 23.01 11.08 -30.97
C GLY A 468 21.66 10.75 -31.57
N LEU A 469 20.97 11.78 -32.06
CA LEU A 469 19.71 11.68 -32.80
C LEU A 469 19.96 12.14 -34.24
N ALA A 470 19.62 11.33 -35.24
CA ALA A 470 19.67 11.70 -36.65
C ALA A 470 18.29 11.56 -37.29
N TRP A 471 17.91 12.53 -38.13
CA TRP A 471 16.62 12.53 -38.83
C TRP A 471 16.83 12.11 -40.29
N GLY A 472 16.18 11.02 -40.70
CA GLY A 472 16.11 10.55 -42.08
C GLY A 472 15.14 11.39 -42.91
N ARG A 473 15.39 11.49 -44.22
CA ARG A 473 14.52 12.23 -45.16
C ARG A 473 13.14 11.59 -45.35
N ASP A 474 12.96 10.35 -44.89
CA ASP A 474 11.71 9.61 -44.86
C ASP A 474 10.91 9.82 -43.56
N GLY A 475 11.35 10.72 -42.68
CA GLY A 475 10.69 11.01 -41.40
C GLY A 475 11.05 10.06 -40.26
N ARG A 476 11.94 9.09 -40.49
CA ARG A 476 12.45 8.20 -39.43
C ARG A 476 13.52 8.89 -38.58
N VAL A 477 13.51 8.64 -37.27
CA VAL A 477 14.54 9.14 -36.34
C VAL A 477 15.41 7.97 -35.89
N THR A 478 16.70 8.03 -36.19
CA THR A 478 17.68 7.04 -35.72
C THR A 478 18.32 7.54 -34.43
N VAL A 479 18.19 6.76 -33.36
CA VAL A 479 18.82 7.03 -32.06
C VAL A 479 20.01 6.09 -31.88
N GLY A 480 21.21 6.64 -31.83
CA GLY A 480 22.43 5.88 -31.54
C GLY A 480 22.99 6.28 -30.19
N TYR A 481 23.31 5.31 -29.32
CA TYR A 481 24.05 5.59 -28.09
C TYR A 481 25.23 4.64 -27.95
N GLY A 482 26.34 5.17 -27.45
CA GLY A 482 27.54 4.40 -27.13
C GLY A 482 28.08 4.82 -25.78
N TRP A 483 28.52 3.86 -24.98
CA TRP A 483 29.21 4.14 -23.72
C TRP A 483 30.65 3.66 -23.76
N ARG A 484 31.52 4.42 -23.10
CA ARG A 484 32.91 4.05 -22.83
C ARG A 484 33.15 4.07 -21.34
N THR A 485 33.78 3.00 -20.86
CA THR A 485 34.26 2.90 -19.49
C THR A 485 35.78 2.81 -19.52
N ARG A 486 36.46 3.73 -18.82
CA ARG A 486 37.90 3.67 -18.56
C ARG A 486 38.14 3.45 -17.08
N VAL A 487 38.93 2.44 -16.75
CA VAL A 487 39.34 2.12 -15.38
C VAL A 487 40.84 2.35 -15.27
N ARG A 488 41.28 3.09 -14.23
CA ARG A 488 42.69 3.32 -13.91
C ARG A 488 43.00 2.90 -12.48
N PRO A 489 43.76 1.80 -12.28
CA PRO A 489 44.43 1.51 -11.01
C PRO A 489 45.79 2.25 -10.92
N PHE A 490 46.27 2.57 -9.72
CA PHE A 490 47.63 3.10 -9.52
C PHE A 490 48.66 2.04 -9.92
N GLY A 491 49.46 2.29 -10.97
CA GLY A 491 50.61 1.47 -11.34
C GLY A 491 50.40 0.35 -12.39
N GLY A 492 49.25 0.26 -13.08
CA GLY A 492 49.01 -0.83 -14.04
C GLY A 492 48.04 -0.51 -15.19
N LEU A 493 48.12 -1.32 -16.25
CA LEU A 493 47.54 -1.16 -17.60
C LEU A 493 46.05 -0.74 -17.65
N VAL A 494 45.74 0.17 -18.58
CA VAL A 494 44.39 0.67 -18.88
C VAL A 494 43.60 -0.37 -19.68
N ARG A 495 42.54 -0.93 -19.11
CA ARG A 495 41.56 -1.74 -19.86
C ARG A 495 40.45 -0.83 -20.38
N THR A 496 40.28 -0.78 -21.71
CA THR A 496 39.20 -0.02 -22.36
C THR A 496 38.20 -0.99 -22.95
N VAL A 497 36.95 -0.94 -22.51
CA VAL A 497 35.85 -1.72 -23.09
C VAL A 497 35.00 -0.78 -23.95
N ARG A 498 34.76 -1.15 -25.21
CA ARG A 498 33.87 -0.44 -26.15
C ARG A 498 32.76 -1.39 -26.57
N HIS A 499 31.52 -0.96 -26.44
CA HIS A 499 30.37 -1.63 -27.05
C HIS A 499 29.66 -0.63 -27.97
N LEU A 500 29.45 -1.05 -29.22
CA LEU A 500 28.61 -0.37 -30.20
C LEU A 500 27.36 -1.23 -30.34
N VAL A 501 26.19 -0.69 -29.99
CA VAL A 501 24.90 -1.35 -30.22
C VAL A 501 24.23 -0.57 -31.35
N VAL A 502 24.03 -1.24 -32.49
CA VAL A 502 23.09 -0.78 -33.52
C VAL A 502 21.76 -1.41 -33.14
N ALA A 503 20.75 -0.59 -32.85
CA ALA A 503 19.40 -1.10 -32.61
C ALA A 503 18.83 -1.55 -33.97
N ASP A 504 18.62 -2.85 -34.11
CA ASP A 504 17.79 -3.42 -35.17
C ASP A 504 16.31 -3.07 -34.91
N GLU A 505 15.53 -3.09 -35.98
CA GLU A 505 14.20 -2.52 -36.12
C GLU A 505 13.19 -3.02 -35.06
N SER A 506 12.30 -2.15 -34.61
CA SER A 506 11.15 -2.53 -33.78
C SER A 506 10.22 -3.45 -34.59
N PRO A 507 9.79 -4.62 -34.06
CA PRO A 507 8.74 -5.37 -34.72
C PRO A 507 7.40 -4.68 -34.44
N ALA A 508 6.97 -3.86 -35.39
CA ALA A 508 5.56 -3.71 -35.67
C ALA A 508 5.13 -4.96 -36.45
N ASP A 509 4.07 -5.61 -36.00
CA ASP A 509 3.47 -6.85 -36.52
C ASP A 509 4.22 -8.16 -36.21
N GLU A 510 4.10 -8.64 -34.96
CA GLU A 510 4.20 -10.09 -34.67
C GLU A 510 2.80 -10.70 -34.41
N PRO A 511 2.52 -11.91 -34.92
CA PRO A 511 1.27 -12.63 -34.68
C PRO A 511 1.08 -12.96 -33.19
N VAL A 512 -0.17 -13.15 -32.76
CA VAL A 512 -0.54 -13.57 -31.40
C VAL A 512 0.18 -14.89 -31.05
N GLU A 513 1.26 -14.79 -30.28
CA GLU A 513 1.99 -15.96 -29.79
C GLU A 513 1.15 -16.83 -28.83
N PRO A 514 1.36 -18.16 -28.80
CA PRO A 514 0.59 -19.09 -27.95
C PRO A 514 0.75 -18.78 -26.45
N ASN A 515 -0.27 -19.16 -25.67
CA ASN A 515 -0.42 -18.87 -24.23
C ASN A 515 0.64 -19.53 -23.31
N TRP A 516 1.59 -20.32 -23.83
CA TRP A 516 2.61 -21.05 -23.05
C TRP A 516 3.91 -21.15 -23.85
N THR A 517 5.03 -20.67 -23.30
CA THR A 517 6.35 -20.66 -23.97
C THR A 517 7.34 -21.61 -23.30
N GLU A 518 8.42 -21.99 -24.00
CA GLU A 518 9.51 -22.81 -23.44
C GLU A 518 10.16 -22.14 -22.21
N ARG A 519 10.27 -20.81 -22.21
CA ARG A 519 10.71 -20.03 -21.04
C ARG A 519 9.74 -20.09 -19.86
N ASP A 520 8.43 -20.15 -20.12
CA ASP A 520 7.44 -20.34 -19.06
C ASP A 520 7.54 -21.75 -18.47
N ARG A 521 7.84 -22.76 -19.29
CA ARG A 521 8.13 -24.13 -18.84
C ARG A 521 9.37 -24.19 -17.95
N THR A 522 10.49 -23.60 -18.38
CA THR A 522 11.70 -23.49 -17.54
C THR A 522 11.40 -22.78 -16.22
N SER A 523 10.59 -21.72 -16.26
CA SER A 523 10.20 -20.99 -15.05
C SER A 523 9.33 -21.83 -14.10
N ALA A 524 8.44 -22.67 -14.63
CA ALA A 524 7.63 -23.60 -13.84
C ALA A 524 8.47 -24.70 -13.20
N GLU A 525 9.45 -25.24 -13.93
CA GLU A 525 10.40 -26.25 -13.42
C GLU A 525 11.24 -25.68 -12.27
N LEU A 526 11.77 -24.46 -12.42
CA LEU A 526 12.55 -23.79 -11.37
C LEU A 526 11.69 -23.37 -10.17
N ALA A 527 10.45 -22.95 -10.40
CA ALA A 527 9.49 -22.65 -9.33
C ALA A 527 9.08 -23.90 -8.53
N ARG A 528 9.20 -25.11 -9.11
CA ARG A 528 9.08 -26.39 -8.40
C ARG A 528 10.39 -26.77 -7.72
N GLN A 529 11.52 -26.61 -8.42
CA GLN A 529 12.83 -27.04 -7.95
C GLN A 529 13.23 -26.37 -6.63
N VAL A 530 12.89 -25.08 -6.44
CA VAL A 530 13.20 -24.33 -5.22
C VAL A 530 12.60 -24.94 -3.93
N TYR A 531 11.58 -25.82 -4.02
CA TYR A 531 11.04 -26.54 -2.87
C TYR A 531 11.91 -27.73 -2.41
N HIS A 532 12.95 -28.07 -3.16
CA HIS A 532 13.84 -29.19 -2.89
C HIS A 532 15.32 -28.78 -2.80
N ASP A 533 15.62 -27.49 -2.94
CA ASP A 533 16.98 -26.94 -2.91
C ASP A 533 17.20 -26.09 -1.65
N ASP A 534 17.69 -26.72 -0.58
CA ASP A 534 18.00 -26.04 0.68
C ASP A 534 19.34 -25.27 0.65
N ASP A 535 20.17 -25.50 -0.38
CA ASP A 535 21.52 -24.91 -0.50
C ASP A 535 21.53 -23.51 -1.18
N GLY A 536 20.37 -22.97 -1.58
CA GLY A 536 20.24 -21.64 -2.19
C GLY A 536 20.84 -21.51 -3.61
N GLY A 537 21.27 -22.62 -4.23
CA GLY A 537 21.85 -22.64 -5.57
C GLY A 537 23.13 -21.81 -5.68
N LEU A 538 23.21 -20.92 -6.66
CA LEU A 538 24.39 -20.07 -6.88
C LEU A 538 24.55 -18.95 -5.82
N LEU A 539 23.57 -18.71 -4.95
CA LEU A 539 23.63 -17.64 -3.94
C LEU A 539 24.85 -17.77 -3.02
N GLY A 540 25.11 -18.98 -2.51
CA GLY A 540 26.28 -19.26 -1.66
C GLY A 540 27.61 -19.04 -2.39
N SER A 541 27.68 -19.41 -3.67
CA SER A 541 28.88 -19.20 -4.50
C SER A 541 29.17 -17.72 -4.81
N LEU A 542 28.17 -16.85 -4.68
CA LEU A 542 28.26 -15.41 -4.84
C LEU A 542 28.46 -14.66 -3.51
N GLY A 543 28.56 -15.39 -2.39
CA GLY A 543 28.69 -14.81 -1.05
C GLY A 543 27.46 -14.02 -0.61
N ILE A 544 26.28 -14.42 -1.06
CA ILE A 544 25.01 -13.77 -0.73
C ILE A 544 24.29 -14.61 0.32
N GLU A 545 24.18 -14.09 1.54
CA GLU A 545 23.43 -14.68 2.64
C GLU A 545 22.09 -13.96 2.83
N TYR A 546 21.06 -14.71 3.24
CA TYR A 546 19.76 -14.20 3.67
C TYR A 546 19.37 -14.84 5.01
N ASP A 547 18.41 -14.26 5.72
CA ASP A 547 17.99 -14.75 7.04
C ASP A 547 16.85 -15.77 6.88
N PRO A 548 17.09 -17.07 7.16
CA PRO A 548 16.08 -18.12 7.01
C PRO A 548 15.07 -18.17 8.17
N ASP A 549 15.28 -17.42 9.27
CA ASP A 549 14.55 -17.60 10.53
C ASP A 549 13.06 -17.23 10.46
N ASP A 550 12.62 -16.56 9.37
CA ASP A 550 11.22 -16.23 9.14
C ASP A 550 10.49 -17.15 8.13
N GLY A 551 11.15 -18.20 7.65
CA GLY A 551 10.62 -19.12 6.64
C GLY A 551 10.82 -18.66 5.19
N PHE A 552 11.56 -17.57 4.97
CA PHE A 552 12.00 -17.12 3.65
C PHE A 552 13.03 -18.09 3.05
N ALA A 553 12.84 -18.47 1.79
CA ALA A 553 13.79 -19.30 1.05
C ALA A 553 13.82 -18.91 -0.43
N ALA A 554 15.02 -18.89 -0.99
CA ALA A 554 15.25 -18.53 -2.38
C ALA A 554 16.47 -19.27 -2.94
N ALA A 555 16.48 -19.50 -4.24
CA ALA A 555 17.61 -20.08 -4.95
C ALA A 555 17.90 -19.35 -6.26
N LEU A 556 19.18 -19.18 -6.57
CA LEU A 556 19.63 -18.59 -7.84
C LEU A 556 20.11 -19.70 -8.78
N TYR A 557 19.55 -19.73 -9.98
CA TYR A 557 19.87 -20.68 -11.04
C TYR A 557 20.42 -19.97 -12.28
N GLU A 558 21.24 -20.67 -13.05
CA GLU A 558 21.63 -20.27 -14.39
C GLU A 558 21.13 -21.32 -15.40
N ARG A 559 20.41 -20.87 -16.43
CA ARG A 559 19.93 -21.69 -17.55
C ARG A 559 20.08 -20.89 -18.84
N ASP A 560 20.75 -21.46 -19.83
CA ASP A 560 20.94 -20.88 -21.17
C ASP A 560 21.50 -19.44 -21.16
N GLY A 561 22.46 -19.16 -20.26
CA GLY A 561 23.08 -17.85 -20.12
C GLY A 561 22.16 -16.77 -19.53
N GLN A 562 21.07 -17.15 -18.87
CA GLN A 562 20.17 -16.27 -18.12
C GLN A 562 20.09 -16.70 -16.65
N TYR A 563 19.98 -15.72 -15.75
CA TYR A 563 19.82 -15.99 -14.33
C TYR A 563 18.35 -16.01 -13.94
N TYR A 564 18.00 -16.97 -13.08
CA TYR A 564 16.66 -17.12 -12.52
C TYR A 564 16.74 -17.13 -11.00
N LEU A 565 16.14 -16.13 -10.35
CA LEU A 565 15.99 -16.11 -8.90
C LEU A 565 14.60 -16.63 -8.55
N ALA A 566 14.54 -17.85 -8.01
CA ALA A 566 13.31 -18.50 -7.60
C ALA A 566 13.03 -18.27 -6.11
N PHE A 567 11.79 -17.96 -5.78
CA PHE A 567 11.33 -17.84 -4.40
C PHE A 567 10.42 -19.02 -4.04
N ARG A 568 10.71 -19.68 -2.91
CA ARG A 568 9.90 -20.79 -2.41
C ARG A 568 8.57 -20.27 -1.87
N GLY A 569 7.47 -20.98 -2.16
CA GLY A 569 6.20 -20.79 -1.46
C GLY A 569 6.17 -21.53 -0.12
N SER A 570 5.01 -21.63 0.53
CA SER A 570 4.89 -22.35 1.81
C SER A 570 4.67 -23.85 1.57
N GLU A 571 5.38 -24.73 2.30
CA GLU A 571 5.40 -26.18 2.00
C GLU A 571 4.09 -26.92 2.34
N ASP A 572 3.30 -26.42 3.31
CA ASP A 572 2.03 -27.03 3.80
C ASP A 572 0.75 -26.42 3.18
N GLU A 573 0.88 -25.99 1.92
CA GLU A 573 0.14 -24.91 1.27
C GLU A 573 -1.41 -25.03 1.17
N LEU A 574 -2.03 -26.20 1.37
CA LEU A 574 -3.50 -26.34 1.34
C LEU A 574 -4.17 -26.46 2.71
N ALA A 575 -3.42 -26.78 3.76
CA ALA A 575 -3.91 -26.88 5.13
C ALA A 575 -3.52 -25.63 5.95
N ASP A 576 -2.31 -25.12 5.76
CA ASP A 576 -1.79 -24.01 6.55
C ASP A 576 -2.16 -22.63 6.01
N TRP A 577 -2.35 -22.50 4.69
CA TRP A 577 -3.02 -21.33 4.13
C TRP A 577 -4.46 -21.18 4.67
N LYS A 578 -5.13 -22.26 5.08
CA LYS A 578 -6.49 -22.16 5.62
C LYS A 578 -6.57 -21.50 7.00
N THR A 579 -5.43 -21.40 7.67
CA THR A 579 -5.26 -20.75 8.98
C THR A 579 -4.50 -19.42 8.85
N ASN A 580 -3.56 -19.35 7.91
CA ASN A 580 -2.63 -18.22 7.71
C ASN A 580 -2.96 -17.34 6.49
N GLY A 581 -3.80 -17.78 5.55
CA GLY A 581 -4.15 -17.06 4.33
C GLY A 581 -5.04 -15.83 4.54
N ALA A 582 -5.80 -15.82 5.64
CA ALA A 582 -6.44 -14.61 6.14
C ALA A 582 -5.48 -13.73 6.97
N GLN A 583 -4.37 -14.29 7.47
CA GLN A 583 -3.24 -13.53 8.02
C GLN A 583 -2.32 -13.01 6.89
N ALA A 584 -2.35 -13.61 5.69
CA ALA A 584 -1.64 -13.19 4.48
C ALA A 584 -2.19 -11.90 3.84
N LEU A 585 -3.24 -11.34 4.43
CA LEU A 585 -3.67 -9.95 4.22
C LEU A 585 -2.82 -8.96 5.04
N GLY A 586 -1.86 -9.52 5.78
CA GLY A 586 -0.69 -8.93 6.41
C GLY A 586 0.47 -9.93 6.39
N LEU A 587 0.88 -10.38 5.20
CA LEU A 587 2.15 -11.11 5.03
C LEU A 587 3.31 -10.33 5.70
N ARG A 588 4.28 -11.05 6.26
CA ARG A 588 5.41 -10.45 6.98
C ARG A 588 6.14 -9.47 6.06
N ALA A 589 6.21 -8.19 6.44
CA ALA A 589 6.99 -7.18 5.73
C ALA A 589 8.45 -7.64 5.52
N SER A 590 9.00 -8.39 6.49
CA SER A 590 10.35 -8.94 6.43
C SER A 590 10.62 -9.79 5.19
N GLN A 591 9.73 -10.73 4.81
CA GLN A 591 9.98 -11.64 3.68
C GLN A 591 9.96 -10.92 2.33
N TYR A 592 9.06 -9.95 2.17
CA TYR A 592 9.00 -9.11 0.97
C TYR A 592 10.23 -8.21 0.85
N GLU A 593 10.66 -7.63 1.97
CA GLU A 593 11.87 -6.83 2.03
C GLU A 593 13.14 -7.67 1.77
N GLN A 594 13.23 -8.87 2.33
CA GLN A 594 14.31 -9.82 2.09
C GLN A 594 14.39 -10.20 0.60
N ALA A 595 13.25 -10.50 -0.03
CA ALA A 595 13.18 -10.80 -1.46
C ALA A 595 13.70 -9.66 -2.35
N ILE A 596 13.30 -8.42 -2.05
CA ILE A 596 13.73 -7.23 -2.81
C ILE A 596 15.22 -6.98 -2.61
N ARG A 597 15.73 -7.04 -1.37
CA ARG A 597 17.17 -6.86 -1.08
C ARG A 597 18.02 -7.94 -1.76
N LEU A 598 17.57 -9.19 -1.70
CA LEU A 598 18.24 -10.31 -2.35
C LEU A 598 18.33 -10.11 -3.86
N ALA A 599 17.23 -9.75 -4.50
CA ALA A 599 17.19 -9.52 -5.95
C ALA A 599 18.05 -8.33 -6.38
N GLN A 600 18.06 -7.23 -5.62
CA GLN A 600 18.95 -6.10 -5.87
C GLN A 600 20.43 -6.52 -5.79
N ARG A 601 20.79 -7.35 -4.80
CA ARG A 601 22.15 -7.85 -4.64
C ARG A 601 22.57 -8.77 -5.78
N VAL A 602 21.68 -9.66 -6.22
CA VAL A 602 21.92 -10.50 -7.40
C VAL A 602 22.13 -9.64 -8.64
N LEU A 603 21.28 -8.64 -8.88
CA LEU A 603 21.40 -7.72 -10.03
C LEU A 603 22.72 -6.93 -10.05
N GLU A 604 23.24 -6.54 -8.89
CA GLU A 604 24.54 -5.86 -8.77
C GLU A 604 25.71 -6.75 -9.21
N LEU A 605 25.58 -8.07 -9.03
CA LEU A 605 26.64 -9.04 -9.30
C LEU A 605 26.53 -9.66 -10.70
N THR A 606 25.31 -9.86 -11.22
CA THR A 606 25.06 -10.60 -12.47
C THR A 606 24.69 -9.72 -13.66
N GLY A 607 24.24 -8.47 -13.45
CA GLY A 607 23.75 -7.58 -14.52
C GLY A 607 22.25 -7.75 -14.85
N ARG A 608 21.77 -7.17 -15.95
CA ARG A 608 20.32 -6.99 -16.24
C ARG A 608 19.56 -8.23 -16.77
N ASP A 609 20.21 -9.38 -16.90
CA ASP A 609 19.60 -10.62 -17.42
C ASP A 609 19.12 -11.54 -16.29
N LEU A 610 18.30 -10.98 -15.39
CA LEU A 610 17.66 -11.69 -14.28
C LEU A 610 16.15 -11.82 -14.53
N THR A 611 15.63 -13.03 -14.40
CA THR A 611 14.19 -13.31 -14.30
C THR A 611 13.87 -13.82 -12.90
N VAL A 612 12.78 -13.35 -12.30
CA VAL A 612 12.36 -13.83 -10.98
C VAL A 612 11.13 -14.72 -11.10
N VAL A 613 11.12 -15.84 -10.38
CA VAL A 613 10.09 -16.86 -10.53
C VAL A 613 9.53 -17.30 -9.19
N GLY A 614 8.28 -17.72 -9.16
CA GLY A 614 7.70 -18.24 -7.92
C GLY A 614 6.26 -18.73 -8.06
N HIS A 615 5.90 -19.64 -7.16
CA HIS A 615 4.56 -20.19 -7.02
C HIS A 615 3.92 -19.75 -5.70
N SER A 616 2.60 -19.51 -5.67
CA SER A 616 1.86 -19.18 -4.44
C SER A 616 2.47 -17.98 -3.69
N LEU A 617 2.92 -18.11 -2.42
CA LEU A 617 3.61 -17.02 -1.69
C LEU A 617 4.88 -16.56 -2.42
N GLY A 618 5.67 -17.49 -2.95
CA GLY A 618 6.86 -17.19 -3.75
C GLY A 618 6.53 -16.40 -5.03
N GLY A 619 5.35 -16.63 -5.62
CA GLY A 619 4.85 -15.82 -6.72
C GLY A 619 4.50 -14.38 -6.32
N GLY A 620 4.02 -14.18 -5.08
CA GLY A 620 3.82 -12.86 -4.48
C GLY A 620 5.13 -12.12 -4.24
N LEU A 621 6.16 -12.81 -3.75
CA LEU A 621 7.52 -12.27 -3.58
C LEU A 621 8.15 -11.89 -4.93
N ALA A 622 8.07 -12.78 -5.94
CA ALA A 622 8.52 -12.51 -7.30
C ALA A 622 7.83 -11.29 -7.92
N SER A 623 6.52 -11.16 -7.69
CA SER A 623 5.73 -10.00 -8.13
C SER A 623 6.20 -8.69 -7.48
N ALA A 624 6.48 -8.71 -6.18
CA ALA A 624 7.00 -7.56 -5.46
C ALA A 624 8.41 -7.16 -5.92
N VAL A 625 9.27 -8.15 -6.15
CA VAL A 625 10.62 -7.95 -6.68
C VAL A 625 10.59 -7.34 -8.08
N SER A 626 9.77 -7.89 -8.98
CA SER A 626 9.58 -7.33 -10.32
C SER A 626 9.09 -5.88 -10.27
N SER A 627 8.13 -5.61 -9.39
CA SER A 627 7.60 -4.25 -9.17
C SER A 627 8.65 -3.29 -8.62
N ALA A 628 9.52 -3.75 -7.71
CA ALA A 628 10.54 -2.92 -7.05
C ALA A 628 11.82 -2.71 -7.89
N THR A 629 12.18 -3.67 -8.74
CA THR A 629 13.49 -3.69 -9.44
C THR A 629 13.37 -3.55 -10.97
N GLY A 630 12.19 -3.78 -11.54
CA GLY A 630 11.95 -3.72 -12.98
C GLY A 630 12.45 -4.95 -13.76
N VAL A 631 12.79 -6.05 -13.08
CA VAL A 631 13.14 -7.33 -13.71
C VAL A 631 11.90 -8.09 -14.17
N ARG A 632 12.06 -8.98 -15.16
CA ARG A 632 10.97 -9.86 -15.63
C ARG A 632 10.57 -10.83 -14.53
N ALA A 633 9.28 -11.14 -14.42
CA ALA A 633 8.81 -12.21 -13.55
C ALA A 633 7.87 -13.18 -14.25
N VAL A 634 7.94 -14.44 -13.83
CA VAL A 634 6.97 -15.48 -14.21
C VAL A 634 6.42 -16.08 -12.94
N THR A 635 5.11 -16.00 -12.76
CA THR A 635 4.47 -16.37 -11.49
C THR A 635 3.34 -17.35 -11.72
N PHE A 636 3.19 -18.32 -10.82
CA PHE A 636 2.21 -19.40 -10.92
C PHE A 636 1.27 -19.41 -9.71
N ASN A 637 -0.04 -19.23 -9.94
CA ASN A 637 -1.04 -19.13 -8.87
C ASN A 637 -0.58 -18.21 -7.71
N ALA A 638 0.09 -17.10 -8.05
CA ALA A 638 0.74 -16.24 -7.07
C ALA A 638 -0.25 -15.68 -6.06
N ALA A 639 0.16 -15.47 -4.81
CA ALA A 639 -0.60 -14.71 -3.84
C ALA A 639 -0.81 -13.26 -4.31
N GLY A 640 -1.92 -12.64 -3.89
CA GLY A 640 -2.21 -11.24 -4.23
C GLY A 640 -1.14 -10.28 -3.73
N LEU A 641 -0.68 -9.36 -4.58
CA LEU A 641 0.27 -8.30 -4.21
C LEU A 641 -0.43 -7.02 -3.73
N SER A 642 -0.35 -6.68 -2.43
CA SER A 642 -1.05 -5.54 -1.78
C SER A 642 -1.19 -4.32 -2.71
N SER A 643 -2.34 -3.60 -2.68
CA SER A 643 -2.47 -2.31 -3.39
C SER A 643 -1.39 -1.30 -2.97
N ALA A 644 -0.72 -1.54 -1.84
CA ALA A 644 0.51 -0.91 -1.40
C ALA A 644 1.68 -0.97 -2.41
N TYR A 645 1.70 -1.87 -3.39
CA TYR A 645 2.74 -1.92 -4.43
C TYR A 645 2.32 -1.26 -5.75
N GLY A 646 1.12 -0.66 -5.78
CA GLY A 646 0.55 0.08 -6.91
C GLY A 646 0.40 -0.76 -8.19
N PRO A 647 -0.11 -0.16 -9.28
CA PRO A 647 -0.09 -0.77 -10.61
C PRO A 647 1.32 -0.73 -11.22
N GLY A 648 2.27 -1.46 -10.63
CA GLY A 648 3.65 -1.54 -11.09
C GLY A 648 3.78 -2.39 -12.36
N ARG A 649 4.36 -1.86 -13.43
CA ARG A 649 4.87 -2.53 -14.67
C ARG A 649 4.37 -3.96 -14.96
N TYR A 650 3.07 -4.20 -14.91
CA TYR A 650 2.47 -5.53 -15.07
C TYR A 650 2.76 -6.17 -16.45
N GLY A 651 3.24 -5.39 -17.42
CA GLY A 651 3.70 -5.89 -18.72
C GLY A 651 4.96 -6.76 -18.66
N LEU A 652 5.72 -6.77 -17.55
CA LEU A 652 6.91 -7.61 -17.35
C LEU A 652 6.64 -8.87 -16.52
N ILE A 653 5.43 -9.00 -15.97
CA ILE A 653 5.04 -10.14 -15.12
C ILE A 653 4.09 -11.02 -15.92
N ARG A 654 4.50 -12.25 -16.21
CA ARG A 654 3.66 -13.29 -16.82
C ARG A 654 3.00 -14.10 -15.70
N ALA A 655 1.70 -13.88 -15.49
CA ALA A 655 0.97 -14.44 -14.38
C ALA A 655 0.09 -15.62 -14.83
N HIS A 656 0.62 -16.83 -14.68
CA HIS A 656 -0.08 -18.08 -15.00
C HIS A 656 -1.00 -18.46 -13.84
N HIS A 657 -2.27 -18.72 -14.12
CA HIS A 657 -3.24 -19.12 -13.09
C HIS A 657 -4.18 -20.20 -13.61
N ILE A 658 -4.56 -21.12 -12.72
CA ILE A 658 -5.57 -22.15 -13.01
C ILE A 658 -6.93 -21.63 -12.55
N ARG A 659 -7.93 -21.65 -13.45
CA ARG A 659 -9.30 -21.25 -13.10
C ARG A 659 -9.89 -22.23 -12.09
N GLY A 660 -10.49 -21.70 -11.02
CA GLY A 660 -11.09 -22.51 -9.96
C GLY A 660 -10.12 -23.01 -8.88
N ASP A 661 -8.87 -22.52 -8.88
CA ASP A 661 -7.93 -22.76 -7.79
C ASP A 661 -8.18 -21.84 -6.57
N PHE A 662 -7.77 -22.31 -5.40
CA PHE A 662 -7.98 -21.73 -4.07
C PHE A 662 -7.58 -20.23 -4.03
N LEU A 663 -6.41 -19.89 -4.58
CA LEU A 663 -5.85 -18.52 -4.54
C LEU A 663 -6.50 -17.59 -5.56
N SER A 664 -6.91 -18.11 -6.71
CA SER A 664 -7.61 -17.37 -7.77
C SER A 664 -8.97 -16.85 -7.28
N GLY A 665 -9.72 -17.67 -6.55
CA GLY A 665 -11.05 -17.24 -6.07
C GLY A 665 -11.07 -16.36 -4.81
N LEU A 666 -9.94 -16.21 -4.11
CA LEU A 666 -9.75 -15.20 -3.07
C LEU A 666 -9.31 -13.84 -3.64
N GLN A 667 -8.63 -13.82 -4.80
CA GLN A 667 -8.19 -12.59 -5.50
C GLN A 667 -9.29 -11.96 -6.35
N ASP A 668 -10.28 -12.76 -6.75
CA ASP A 668 -11.48 -12.31 -7.47
C ASP A 668 -12.61 -11.88 -6.49
N ALA A 669 -12.33 -11.83 -5.18
CA ALA A 669 -13.24 -11.25 -4.20
C ALA A 669 -13.12 -9.71 -4.21
N PRO A 670 -14.21 -8.96 -4.49
CA PRO A 670 -14.13 -7.52 -4.64
C PRO A 670 -13.70 -6.79 -3.37
N THR A 671 -12.76 -5.85 -3.50
CA THR A 671 -12.16 -5.02 -2.43
C THR A 671 -13.18 -4.27 -1.57
N TRP A 672 -14.32 -3.89 -2.15
CA TRP A 672 -15.41 -3.20 -1.44
C TRP A 672 -16.22 -4.11 -0.48
N ILE A 673 -16.12 -5.44 -0.60
CA ILE A 673 -16.75 -6.41 0.33
C ILE A 673 -15.85 -6.70 1.52
N MET A 674 -14.53 -6.69 1.31
CA MET A 674 -13.53 -7.10 2.31
C MET A 674 -12.95 -5.93 3.11
N GLY A 675 -13.30 -4.68 2.76
CA GLY A 675 -13.02 -3.46 3.55
C GLY A 675 -11.54 -3.22 3.86
N PHE A 676 -10.69 -3.93 3.12
CA PHE A 676 -9.30 -3.71 2.81
C PHE A 676 -9.14 -4.20 1.35
N ASP A 677 -8.22 -3.61 0.60
CA ASP A 677 -7.88 -4.10 -0.73
C ASP A 677 -7.36 -5.52 -0.59
N LEU A 678 -8.12 -6.50 -1.08
CA LEU A 678 -7.54 -7.77 -1.45
C LEU A 678 -6.71 -7.52 -2.69
N PRO A 679 -5.39 -7.71 -2.60
CA PRO A 679 -4.61 -7.50 -3.77
C PRO A 679 -4.86 -8.54 -4.86
N SER A 680 -4.90 -8.07 -6.10
CA SER A 680 -4.80 -8.94 -7.27
C SER A 680 -3.36 -9.45 -7.43
N ALA A 681 -3.17 -10.68 -7.94
CA ALA A 681 -1.87 -11.06 -8.48
C ALA A 681 -1.45 -10.06 -9.58
N ALA A 682 -0.21 -9.59 -9.50
CA ALA A 682 0.37 -8.64 -10.45
C ALA A 682 0.66 -9.32 -11.80
N GLY A 683 0.42 -8.64 -12.93
CA GLY A 683 0.89 -9.10 -14.25
C GLY A 683 -0.17 -9.36 -15.32
N ARG A 684 0.28 -9.64 -16.54
CA ARG A 684 -0.56 -10.14 -17.64
C ARG A 684 -1.04 -11.53 -17.28
N ARG A 685 -2.34 -11.64 -16.98
CA ARG A 685 -3.01 -12.91 -16.64
C ARG A 685 -3.06 -13.83 -17.85
N ILE A 686 -2.52 -15.03 -17.70
CA ILE A 686 -2.57 -16.12 -18.68
C ILE A 686 -3.41 -17.23 -18.04
N PRO A 687 -4.71 -17.33 -18.38
CA PRO A 687 -5.61 -18.32 -17.79
C PRO A 687 -5.35 -19.71 -18.37
N HIS A 688 -5.38 -20.72 -17.49
CA HIS A 688 -5.37 -22.13 -17.86
C HIS A 688 -6.66 -22.80 -17.35
N ASP A 689 -7.32 -23.55 -18.23
CA ASP A 689 -8.50 -24.33 -17.88
C ASP A 689 -8.05 -25.67 -17.26
N SER A 690 -8.64 -26.05 -16.13
CA SER A 690 -8.32 -27.33 -15.49
C SER A 690 -8.73 -28.49 -16.40
N ARG A 691 -7.78 -29.31 -16.85
CA ARG A 691 -8.11 -30.57 -17.53
C ARG A 691 -8.48 -31.64 -16.50
N SER A 692 -9.76 -32.00 -16.51
CA SER A 692 -10.35 -33.23 -15.96
C SER A 692 -10.51 -33.40 -14.44
N GLY A 693 -11.68 -33.94 -14.06
CA GLY A 693 -12.05 -34.33 -12.70
C GLY A 693 -11.33 -35.58 -12.22
N GLY A 694 -10.05 -35.43 -11.86
CA GLY A 694 -9.28 -36.45 -11.15
C GLY A 694 -9.33 -36.21 -9.64
N SER A 695 -9.86 -37.17 -8.89
CA SER A 695 -9.86 -37.23 -7.42
C SER A 695 -8.48 -37.59 -6.86
N GLY A 696 -7.46 -36.78 -7.16
CA GLY A 696 -6.09 -36.98 -6.70
C GLY A 696 -5.55 -35.74 -5.98
N LEU A 697 -5.31 -35.86 -4.68
CA LEU A 697 -4.43 -34.97 -3.92
C LEU A 697 -3.00 -35.10 -4.49
N HIS A 698 -2.69 -34.37 -5.55
CA HIS A 698 -1.31 -34.19 -5.99
C HIS A 698 -0.63 -33.19 -5.05
N ARG A 699 0.54 -33.58 -4.53
CA ARG A 699 1.44 -32.72 -3.73
C ARG A 699 1.90 -31.58 -4.64
N HIS A 700 1.64 -30.34 -4.22
CA HIS A 700 1.96 -29.05 -4.89
C HIS A 700 1.16 -28.70 -6.16
N SER A 701 0.41 -27.59 -6.13
CA SER A 701 -0.37 -27.07 -7.27
C SER A 701 0.47 -26.60 -8.45
N ILE A 702 1.79 -26.42 -8.26
CA ILE A 702 2.74 -26.10 -9.34
C ILE A 702 2.87 -27.23 -10.37
N ASP A 703 2.68 -28.49 -9.96
CA ASP A 703 2.82 -29.65 -10.85
C ASP A 703 1.79 -29.66 -11.98
N ARG A 704 0.60 -29.09 -11.74
CA ARG A 704 -0.45 -28.94 -12.76
C ARG A 704 -0.03 -28.05 -13.92
N PHE A 705 0.90 -27.12 -13.70
CA PHE A 705 1.43 -26.27 -14.77
C PHE A 705 2.40 -27.02 -15.69
N LEU A 706 3.03 -28.09 -15.21
CA LEU A 706 3.95 -28.94 -15.98
C LEU A 706 3.21 -30.01 -16.82
N GLU A 707 1.90 -30.18 -16.59
CA GLU A 707 1.01 -31.08 -17.33
C GLU A 707 0.41 -30.44 -18.60
N PHE A 708 0.57 -29.12 -18.80
CA PHE A 708 0.17 -28.46 -20.03
C PHE A 708 1.16 -28.78 -21.17
N PRO A 709 0.66 -29.13 -22.38
CA PRO A 709 1.49 -29.54 -23.50
C PRO A 709 2.36 -28.40 -24.04
#